data_AF-A0A523JYS0-F1
#
_entry.id   AF-A0A523JYS0-F1
#
_cell.length_a   1.000
_cell.length_b   1.000
_cell.length_c   1.000
_cell.angle_alpha   90.00
_cell.angle_beta   90.00
_cell.angle_gamma   90.00
#
_symmetry.space_group_name_H-M   'P 1'
#
loop_
_entity.id
_entity.type
_entity.pdbx_description
1 polymer ?
#
loop_
_entity_poly.entity_id
_entity_poly.type
_entity_poly.pdbx_seq_one_letter_code
_entity_poly.pdbx_strand_id
1 'polypeptide(L)'
;MVPAHRPRIPPCGRLKVNNPLFSFAVIADTHTRPEEGDLSSPWLVNELANDRCRYVTALLNHLRPAFVIHLGDVVHPVPALPTYGAAAQAALAMFADLDAEIRYIPGNHDVGDKPFKAMPAAKVTDAGVALYERYFGAPFSAFDFRDCRFVLINSPVLNSGLASEEDQRTWLEAELADSGGKRVFLFTHYPPYILEPGEPPNYDNIDEPQRSWLLSMIERCGVEALFAGHVHSFFYHRHGNTDCYLLPATSFFRQDYAELFRIEAAPEHGRNDAEKLGFFMVDVHADGHIARCLRTNGETLKANVELPPPPQRIATLHPRERRPAPVGVHLRHPWAEVVTFPYNGPMDEFLRKRARNDYTLMTLWELGVRKLRVPISDLLEDDTRERMRALRGMGHEFTIFCFEAPSREMVEMIARHRDLVDVLEIIVPWQDATSTVARMAASGTPIPVPVTLAKMETSAEKKTEGSRFSHFVSYGFRASELALIEEFLASGGAVDGFVFRLGFDESPWEVVPRIADFTRGHGVRAAINVRLASENPAEYNQDDGRIANQVAEAMLAAFATGDCELFIDTYVDVDRGYFPRHGLFDRRYNPRPASFVYRYLQGWLGVLASPPELGMLRDVENGRVGSFTVGETRGCLLLPDGEAAAPLVLPAGLFSKGTTGASLIDLSSGSIVDAGVSAAGDGSLGLDPPPALQSPSLVIARRESH
;
A
#
# COMPACT_ATOMS: atom_id res chain seq x y z
N MET A 1 34.91 21.56 15.73
CA MET A 1 34.07 21.78 14.53
C MET A 1 34.67 20.96 13.40
N VAL A 2 34.16 19.74 13.22
CA VAL A 2 34.52 18.83 12.11
C VAL A 2 33.34 18.87 11.14
N PRO A 3 33.53 19.03 9.82
CA PRO A 3 32.42 19.14 8.88
C PRO A 3 31.75 17.76 8.77
N ALA A 4 30.45 17.70 9.09
CA ALA A 4 29.62 16.54 8.79
C ALA A 4 29.55 16.36 7.27
N HIS A 5 30.29 15.39 6.74
CA HIS A 5 30.04 14.86 5.41
C HIS A 5 28.65 14.23 5.42
N ARG A 6 27.65 15.00 4.95
CA ARG A 6 26.35 14.43 4.60
C ARG A 6 26.58 13.41 3.48
N PRO A 7 26.17 12.14 3.62
CA PRO A 7 26.24 11.20 2.51
C PRO A 7 25.37 11.74 1.38
N ARG A 8 25.98 11.94 0.20
CA ARG A 8 25.21 12.09 -1.03
C ARG A 8 24.47 10.78 -1.21
N ILE A 9 23.15 10.82 -1.09
CA ILE A 9 22.28 9.70 -1.47
C ILE A 9 22.63 9.38 -2.93
N PRO A 10 23.16 8.19 -3.26
CA PRO A 10 23.37 7.82 -4.65
C PRO A 10 22.01 7.91 -5.35
N PRO A 11 21.93 8.40 -6.60
CA PRO A 11 20.67 8.37 -7.33
C PRO A 11 20.15 6.94 -7.26
N CYS A 12 19.00 6.74 -6.62
CA CYS A 12 18.36 5.43 -6.50
C CYS A 12 18.29 4.88 -7.93
N GLY A 13 19.12 3.88 -8.23
CA GLY A 13 19.13 3.27 -9.55
C GLY A 13 17.71 2.86 -9.89
N ARG A 14 17.28 3.11 -11.12
CA ARG A 14 15.99 2.56 -11.57
C ARG A 14 16.13 1.04 -11.48
N LEU A 15 15.40 0.42 -10.54
CA LEU A 15 15.22 -1.03 -10.52
C LEU A 15 14.81 -1.43 -11.93
N LYS A 16 15.56 -2.32 -12.56
CA LYS A 16 15.16 -2.87 -13.86
C LYS A 16 14.04 -3.87 -13.59
N VAL A 17 12.80 -3.38 -13.67
CA VAL A 17 11.58 -4.16 -13.42
C VAL A 17 11.31 -5.07 -14.63
N ASN A 18 12.16 -6.07 -14.77
CA ASN A 18 11.91 -7.28 -15.55
C ASN A 18 11.21 -8.31 -14.66
N ASN A 19 10.91 -9.49 -15.19
CA ASN A 19 10.50 -10.63 -14.35
C ASN A 19 11.50 -10.81 -13.19
N PRO A 20 11.01 -11.08 -11.96
CA PRO A 20 11.88 -11.36 -10.84
C PRO A 20 12.81 -12.53 -11.17
N LEU A 21 14.04 -12.46 -10.67
CA LEU A 21 14.97 -13.59 -10.75
C LEU A 21 14.34 -14.78 -10.01
N PHE A 22 13.86 -14.53 -8.81
CA PHE A 22 13.10 -15.46 -7.99
C PHE A 22 12.27 -14.67 -6.97
N SER A 23 11.32 -15.34 -6.35
CA SER A 23 10.55 -14.78 -5.23
C SER A 23 10.62 -15.72 -4.04
N PHE A 24 10.69 -15.19 -2.83
CA PHE A 24 10.63 -15.96 -1.58
C PHE A 24 9.54 -15.38 -0.67
N ALA A 25 9.08 -16.18 0.29
CA ALA A 25 8.09 -15.74 1.26
C ALA A 25 8.72 -15.52 2.64
N VAL A 26 8.18 -14.55 3.38
CA VAL A 26 8.54 -14.29 4.77
C VAL A 26 7.27 -14.27 5.60
N ILE A 27 7.15 -15.21 6.53
CA ILE A 27 6.04 -15.32 7.49
C ILE A 27 6.55 -15.10 8.91
N ALA A 28 5.67 -14.73 9.84
CA ALA A 28 6.04 -14.51 11.23
C ALA A 28 4.86 -14.82 12.15
N ASP A 29 5.17 -15.15 13.41
CA ASP A 29 4.22 -15.13 14.51
C ASP A 29 2.97 -16.00 14.25
N THR A 30 3.17 -17.27 13.88
CA THR A 30 2.08 -18.23 13.63
C THR A 30 1.43 -18.70 14.92
N HIS A 31 2.17 -18.66 16.05
CA HIS A 31 1.65 -18.96 17.38
C HIS A 31 0.81 -20.25 17.40
N THR A 32 1.29 -21.31 16.74
CA THR A 32 0.55 -22.57 16.66
C THR A 32 0.46 -23.21 18.05
N ARG A 33 -0.55 -24.05 18.21
CA ARG A 33 -0.92 -24.67 19.48
C ARG A 33 -1.00 -26.18 19.31
N PRO A 34 -1.00 -26.95 20.41
CA PRO A 34 -1.29 -28.38 20.32
C PRO A 34 -2.64 -28.61 19.63
N GLU A 35 -2.77 -29.66 18.82
CA GLU A 35 -4.02 -29.97 18.12
C GLU A 35 -5.19 -30.26 19.07
N GLU A 36 -4.90 -30.80 20.26
CA GLU A 36 -5.89 -31.01 21.33
C GLU A 36 -6.27 -29.71 22.06
N GLY A 37 -5.64 -28.59 21.71
CA GLY A 37 -5.73 -27.31 22.41
C GLY A 37 -4.88 -27.27 23.68
N ASP A 38 -4.82 -26.10 24.29
CA ASP A 38 -4.25 -25.90 25.63
C ASP A 38 -4.88 -24.68 26.31
N LEU A 39 -4.29 -24.22 27.42
CA LEU A 39 -4.69 -22.98 28.11
C LEU A 39 -3.55 -21.95 28.11
N SER A 40 -2.65 -22.00 27.13
CA SER A 40 -1.49 -21.09 27.07
C SER A 40 -1.87 -19.64 26.75
N SER A 41 -3.05 -19.42 26.15
CA SER A 41 -3.63 -18.09 25.91
C SER A 41 -5.04 -17.99 26.51
N PRO A 42 -5.41 -16.84 27.11
CA PRO A 42 -6.78 -16.57 27.51
C PRO A 42 -7.67 -16.02 26.37
N TRP A 43 -7.11 -15.77 25.18
CA TRP A 43 -7.82 -15.10 24.08
C TRP A 43 -8.39 -16.07 23.05
N LEU A 44 -9.62 -15.84 22.60
CA LEU A 44 -10.33 -16.74 21.70
C LEU A 44 -9.71 -16.76 20.30
N VAL A 45 -9.19 -15.62 19.82
CA VAL A 45 -8.47 -15.57 18.53
C VAL A 45 -7.33 -16.59 18.43
N ASN A 46 -6.69 -16.97 19.55
CA ASN A 46 -5.62 -17.96 19.55
C ASN A 46 -6.12 -19.38 19.26
N GLU A 47 -7.42 -19.66 19.34
CA GLU A 47 -8.03 -20.92 18.87
C GLU A 47 -7.99 -21.04 17.34
N LEU A 48 -7.88 -19.92 16.62
CA LEU A 48 -7.82 -19.90 15.15
C LEU A 48 -6.41 -20.12 14.60
N ALA A 49 -5.37 -20.09 15.44
CA ALA A 49 -3.96 -20.07 15.01
C ALA A 49 -3.59 -21.27 14.12
N ASN A 50 -4.01 -22.49 14.50
CA ASN A 50 -3.72 -23.70 13.73
C ASN A 50 -4.40 -23.68 12.35
N ASP A 51 -5.68 -23.30 12.28
CA ASP A 51 -6.40 -23.26 11.01
C ASP A 51 -5.90 -22.12 10.10
N ARG A 52 -5.49 -20.98 10.67
CA ARG A 52 -4.82 -19.89 9.95
C ARG A 52 -3.45 -20.34 9.41
N CYS A 53 -2.68 -21.10 10.19
CA CYS A 53 -1.42 -21.68 9.76
C CYS A 53 -1.60 -22.61 8.55
N ARG A 54 -2.59 -23.51 8.59
CA ARG A 54 -2.88 -24.40 7.44
C ARG A 54 -3.30 -23.63 6.20
N TYR A 55 -4.12 -22.58 6.36
CA TYR A 55 -4.48 -21.72 5.25
C TYR A 55 -3.25 -21.06 4.62
N VAL A 56 -2.35 -20.52 5.45
CA VAL A 56 -1.10 -19.91 4.97
C VAL A 56 -0.20 -20.93 4.27
N THR A 57 -0.02 -22.13 4.82
CA THR A 57 0.73 -23.20 4.16
C THR A 57 0.16 -23.50 2.76
N ALA A 58 -1.16 -23.72 2.66
CA ALA A 58 -1.80 -24.00 1.38
C ALA A 58 -1.71 -22.83 0.39
N LEU A 59 -1.84 -21.60 0.88
CA LEU A 59 -1.68 -20.40 0.07
C LEU A 59 -0.24 -20.25 -0.45
N LEU A 60 0.77 -20.54 0.38
CA LEU A 60 2.18 -20.53 -0.03
C LEU A 60 2.46 -21.56 -1.14
N ASN A 61 1.87 -22.75 -1.07
CA ASN A 61 1.99 -23.74 -2.15
C ASN A 61 1.41 -23.21 -3.48
N HIS A 62 0.29 -22.48 -3.44
CA HIS A 62 -0.25 -21.84 -4.65
C HIS A 62 0.64 -20.72 -5.18
N LEU A 63 1.32 -19.98 -4.30
CA LEU A 63 2.23 -18.88 -4.66
C LEU A 63 3.61 -19.38 -5.13
N ARG A 64 3.99 -20.61 -4.80
CA ARG A 64 5.24 -21.30 -5.22
C ARG A 64 6.50 -20.45 -4.98
N PRO A 65 6.77 -19.97 -3.75
CA PRO A 65 8.03 -19.31 -3.44
C PRO A 65 9.21 -20.27 -3.59
N ALA A 66 10.41 -19.74 -3.86
CA ALA A 66 11.63 -20.54 -3.94
C ALA A 66 11.99 -21.20 -2.59
N PHE A 67 11.69 -20.50 -1.49
CA PHE A 67 11.81 -20.94 -0.10
C PHE A 67 10.99 -19.99 0.78
N VAL A 68 10.78 -20.38 2.04
CA VAL A 68 10.06 -19.62 3.06
C VAL A 68 10.97 -19.37 4.25
N ILE A 69 10.92 -18.15 4.80
CA ILE A 69 11.60 -17.81 6.06
C ILE A 69 10.52 -17.51 7.12
N HIS A 70 10.60 -18.17 8.26
CA HIS A 70 9.72 -17.95 9.41
C HIS A 70 10.46 -17.18 10.50
N LEU A 71 9.98 -15.98 10.83
CA LEU A 71 10.64 -15.03 11.74
C LEU A 71 10.45 -15.33 13.24
N GLY A 72 10.26 -16.59 13.61
CA GLY A 72 10.01 -16.97 15.01
C GLY A 72 8.59 -16.75 15.50
N ASP A 73 8.39 -17.06 16.78
CA ASP A 73 7.10 -17.29 17.42
C ASP A 73 6.27 -18.31 16.63
N VAL A 74 6.93 -19.44 16.34
CA VAL A 74 6.34 -20.55 15.60
C VAL A 74 5.18 -21.12 16.41
N VAL A 75 5.41 -21.32 17.71
CA VAL A 75 4.43 -21.86 18.67
C VAL A 75 4.01 -20.81 19.69
N HIS A 76 2.78 -20.91 20.21
CA HIS A 76 2.29 -20.03 21.27
C HIS A 76 2.77 -20.41 22.68
N PRO A 77 2.73 -21.67 23.15
CA PRO A 77 3.22 -21.98 24.49
C PRO A 77 4.73 -21.72 24.60
N VAL A 78 5.16 -20.97 25.61
CA VAL A 78 6.59 -20.71 25.89
C VAL A 78 7.32 -21.98 26.35
N PRO A 79 8.66 -22.05 26.28
CA PRO A 79 9.43 -23.28 26.57
C PRO A 79 9.23 -23.86 27.97
N ALA A 80 8.85 -23.03 28.93
CA ALA A 80 8.57 -23.45 30.30
C ALA A 80 7.24 -24.22 30.44
N LEU A 81 6.35 -24.18 29.44
CA LEU A 81 5.05 -24.84 29.49
C LEU A 81 5.14 -26.31 28.99
N PRO A 82 4.46 -27.26 29.66
CA PRO A 82 4.45 -28.66 29.24
C PRO A 82 3.93 -28.90 27.82
N THR A 83 3.12 -27.98 27.28
CA THR A 83 2.51 -28.10 25.95
C THR A 83 3.42 -27.63 24.81
N TYR A 84 4.60 -27.07 25.08
CA TYR A 84 5.55 -26.61 24.06
C TYR A 84 5.85 -27.70 23.01
N GLY A 85 6.25 -28.89 23.47
CA GLY A 85 6.66 -29.96 22.57
C GLY A 85 5.53 -30.47 21.66
N ALA A 86 4.29 -30.48 22.17
CA ALA A 86 3.11 -30.86 21.40
C ALA A 86 2.74 -29.77 20.36
N ALA A 87 2.86 -28.49 20.72
CA ALA A 87 2.67 -27.39 19.80
C ALA A 87 3.71 -27.38 18.67
N ALA A 88 4.98 -27.65 19.00
CA ALA A 88 6.06 -27.74 18.01
C ALA A 88 5.85 -28.90 17.03
N GLN A 89 5.38 -30.05 17.51
CA GLN A 89 5.00 -31.17 16.65
C GLN A 89 3.83 -30.82 15.73
N ALA A 90 2.82 -30.12 16.25
CA ALA A 90 1.69 -29.65 15.45
C ALA A 90 2.14 -28.66 14.36
N ALA A 91 3.02 -27.72 14.69
CA ALA A 91 3.60 -26.77 13.73
C ALA A 91 4.34 -27.50 12.61
N LEU A 92 5.24 -28.42 12.94
CA LEU A 92 6.00 -29.20 11.98
C LEU A 92 5.08 -30.05 11.09
N ALA A 93 4.00 -30.60 11.62
CA ALA A 93 3.01 -31.33 10.82
C ALA A 93 2.27 -30.41 9.84
N MET A 94 1.90 -29.20 10.26
CA MET A 94 1.24 -28.21 9.38
C MET A 94 2.16 -27.67 8.28
N PHE A 95 3.46 -27.60 8.53
CA PHE A 95 4.45 -27.19 7.52
C PHE A 95 5.02 -28.35 6.71
N ALA A 96 4.76 -29.60 7.08
CA ALA A 96 5.19 -30.77 6.31
C ALA A 96 4.54 -30.83 4.92
N ASP A 97 3.36 -30.20 4.77
CA ASP A 97 2.64 -30.07 3.50
C ASP A 97 3.16 -28.93 2.62
N LEU A 98 4.14 -28.14 3.09
CA LEU A 98 4.71 -27.03 2.31
C LEU A 98 5.66 -27.57 1.24
N ASP A 99 5.42 -27.24 -0.03
CA ASP A 99 6.25 -27.65 -1.16
C ASP A 99 7.63 -26.99 -1.15
N ALA A 100 7.70 -25.75 -0.66
CA ALA A 100 8.92 -24.97 -0.57
C ALA A 100 9.68 -25.28 0.73
N GLU A 101 11.01 -25.25 0.68
CA GLU A 101 11.83 -25.38 1.88
C GLU A 101 11.57 -24.20 2.83
N ILE A 102 11.34 -24.51 4.12
CA ILE A 102 11.15 -23.52 5.17
C ILE A 102 12.37 -23.46 6.10
N ARG A 103 12.79 -22.23 6.43
CA ARG A 103 13.86 -21.93 7.39
C ARG A 103 13.29 -21.13 8.55
N TYR A 104 13.68 -21.49 9.77
CA TYR A 104 13.19 -20.86 10.99
C TYR A 104 14.28 -20.02 11.65
N ILE A 105 13.86 -18.96 12.35
CA ILE A 105 14.60 -18.36 13.46
C ILE A 105 13.75 -18.44 14.72
N PRO A 106 14.34 -18.41 15.91
CA PRO A 106 13.59 -18.42 17.16
C PRO A 106 13.02 -17.03 17.48
N GLY A 107 11.76 -17.02 17.92
CA GLY A 107 11.14 -15.89 18.61
C GLY A 107 11.12 -16.06 20.12
N ASN A 108 10.52 -15.10 20.82
CA ASN A 108 10.52 -15.13 22.28
C ASN A 108 9.61 -16.22 22.86
N HIS A 109 8.56 -16.62 22.14
CA HIS A 109 7.76 -17.79 22.50
C HIS A 109 8.49 -19.11 22.23
N ASP A 110 9.54 -19.10 21.41
CA ASP A 110 10.28 -20.29 21.05
C ASP A 110 11.46 -20.59 22.00
N VAL A 111 12.13 -19.54 22.53
CA VAL A 111 13.33 -19.68 23.39
C VAL A 111 13.30 -18.89 24.70
N GLY A 112 12.33 -17.97 24.87
CA GLY A 112 12.20 -17.03 26.00
C GLY A 112 12.43 -15.57 25.61
N ASP A 113 11.95 -14.64 26.44
CA ASP A 113 12.05 -13.19 26.19
C ASP A 113 13.48 -12.68 26.14
N LYS A 114 13.72 -11.60 25.37
CA LYS A 114 14.99 -10.88 25.45
C LYS A 114 15.25 -10.39 26.88
N PRO A 115 16.51 -10.30 27.32
CA PRO A 115 16.87 -9.80 28.65
C PRO A 115 16.40 -8.36 28.88
N PHE A 116 15.28 -8.18 29.57
CA PHE A 116 14.78 -6.89 29.97
C PHE A 116 14.02 -7.00 31.30
N LYS A 117 14.27 -6.08 32.23
CA LYS A 117 13.82 -6.23 33.63
C LYS A 117 12.30 -6.18 33.80
N ALA A 118 11.60 -5.55 32.85
CA ALA A 118 10.15 -5.41 32.87
C ALA A 118 9.46 -6.38 31.90
N MET A 119 10.11 -7.49 31.51
CA MET A 119 9.50 -8.51 30.66
C MET A 119 8.39 -9.28 31.38
N PRO A 120 7.30 -9.63 30.66
CA PRO A 120 6.19 -10.38 31.24
C PRO A 120 6.50 -11.88 31.37
N ALA A 121 7.39 -12.45 30.54
CA ALA A 121 7.71 -13.87 30.56
C ALA A 121 9.16 -14.14 30.99
N ALA A 122 9.47 -15.43 31.14
CA ALA A 122 10.83 -15.87 31.46
C ALA A 122 11.78 -15.52 30.31
N LYS A 123 12.96 -14.98 30.68
CA LYS A 123 14.02 -14.66 29.72
C LYS A 123 14.55 -15.91 29.02
N VAL A 124 15.19 -15.71 27.89
CA VAL A 124 15.93 -16.74 27.14
C VAL A 124 16.93 -17.50 28.02
N THR A 125 17.05 -18.81 27.79
CA THR A 125 17.97 -19.71 28.52
C THR A 125 18.60 -20.74 27.59
N ASP A 126 19.74 -21.32 27.97
CA ASP A 126 20.37 -22.43 27.22
C ASP A 126 19.43 -23.62 27.04
N ALA A 127 18.60 -23.93 28.04
CA ALA A 127 17.62 -25.01 27.96
C ALA A 127 16.50 -24.70 26.94
N GLY A 128 16.06 -23.44 26.86
CA GLY A 128 15.09 -22.99 25.86
C GLY A 128 15.66 -23.05 24.45
N VAL A 129 16.90 -22.60 24.25
CA VAL A 129 17.61 -22.69 22.96
C VAL A 129 17.79 -24.15 22.54
N ALA A 130 18.25 -25.03 23.44
CA ALA A 130 18.40 -26.45 23.15
C ALA A 130 17.05 -27.14 22.84
N LEU A 131 15.96 -26.70 23.48
CA LEU A 131 14.62 -27.21 23.18
C LEU A 131 14.15 -26.78 21.79
N TYR A 132 14.39 -25.52 21.41
CA TYR A 132 14.13 -25.04 20.05
C TYR A 132 14.93 -25.84 19.01
N GLU A 133 16.23 -26.01 19.23
CA GLU A 133 17.14 -26.73 18.32
C GLU A 133 16.67 -28.14 18.03
N ARG A 134 16.10 -28.81 19.03
CA ARG A 134 15.53 -30.15 18.90
C ARG A 134 14.40 -30.24 17.88
N TYR A 135 13.59 -29.18 17.73
CA TYR A 135 12.41 -29.18 16.84
C TYR A 135 12.66 -28.44 15.52
N PHE A 136 13.33 -27.29 15.56
CA PHE A 136 13.40 -26.36 14.42
C PHE A 136 14.82 -26.20 13.84
N GLY A 137 15.84 -26.79 14.48
CA GLY A 137 17.23 -26.74 14.02
C GLY A 137 18.01 -25.54 14.55
N ALA A 138 19.10 -25.19 13.86
CA ALA A 138 20.05 -24.19 14.36
C ALA A 138 19.37 -22.83 14.63
N PRO A 139 19.71 -22.15 15.75
CA PRO A 139 19.04 -20.91 16.17
C PRO A 139 19.44 -19.69 15.32
N PHE A 140 20.56 -19.78 14.62
CA PHE A 140 21.01 -18.82 13.63
C PHE A 140 21.73 -19.57 12.50
N SER A 141 21.65 -19.03 11.28
CA SER A 141 22.29 -19.64 10.12
C SER A 141 22.40 -18.66 8.96
N ALA A 142 23.19 -19.02 7.95
CA ALA A 142 23.19 -18.31 6.68
C ALA A 142 23.16 -19.33 5.54
N PHE A 143 22.59 -18.91 4.42
CA PHE A 143 22.65 -19.66 3.18
C PHE A 143 22.68 -18.71 1.98
N ASP A 144 23.30 -19.18 0.90
CA ASP A 144 23.32 -18.46 -0.35
C ASP A 144 22.25 -19.04 -1.28
N PHE A 145 21.49 -18.17 -1.94
CA PHE A 145 20.60 -18.55 -3.03
C PHE A 145 20.81 -17.58 -4.18
N ARG A 146 21.41 -18.09 -5.27
CA ARG A 146 21.93 -17.29 -6.39
C ARG A 146 22.92 -16.22 -5.88
N ASP A 147 22.81 -14.97 -6.35
CA ASP A 147 23.72 -13.87 -5.99
C ASP A 147 23.34 -13.16 -4.68
N CYS A 148 22.54 -13.82 -3.83
CA CYS A 148 22.04 -13.28 -2.58
C CYS A 148 22.45 -14.19 -1.40
N ARG A 149 22.79 -13.55 -0.28
CA ARG A 149 23.04 -14.20 1.00
C ARG A 149 21.91 -13.86 1.97
N PHE A 150 21.35 -14.89 2.60
CA PHE A 150 20.27 -14.80 3.56
C PHE A 150 20.84 -15.12 4.94
N VAL A 151 20.78 -14.17 5.86
CA VAL A 151 21.37 -14.24 7.20
C VAL A 151 20.25 -14.23 8.24
N LEU A 152 20.16 -15.29 9.03
CA LEU A 152 19.09 -15.55 9.98
C LEU A 152 19.68 -15.50 11.40
N ILE A 153 19.20 -14.59 12.26
CA ILE A 153 19.75 -14.39 13.61
C ILE A 153 18.73 -14.70 14.73
N ASN A 154 19.22 -15.27 15.83
CA ASN A 154 18.51 -15.38 17.10
C ASN A 154 18.61 -14.05 17.85
N SER A 155 17.60 -13.19 17.68
CA SER A 155 17.55 -11.91 18.40
C SER A 155 17.22 -12.01 19.89
N PRO A 156 16.42 -12.98 20.39
CA PRO A 156 16.23 -13.16 21.84
C PRO A 156 17.52 -13.27 22.67
N VAL A 157 18.60 -13.85 22.13
CA VAL A 157 19.88 -14.02 22.88
C VAL A 157 20.72 -12.74 22.99
N LEU A 158 20.38 -11.68 22.26
CA LEU A 158 21.13 -10.42 22.34
C LEU A 158 20.98 -9.79 23.74
N ASN A 159 22.11 -9.38 24.35
CA ASN A 159 22.24 -8.89 25.73
C ASN A 159 22.08 -9.96 26.83
N SER A 160 22.08 -11.26 26.50
CA SER A 160 21.76 -12.32 27.47
C SER A 160 22.93 -12.76 28.33
N GLY A 161 24.16 -12.57 27.85
CA GLY A 161 25.38 -13.12 28.43
C GLY A 161 25.50 -14.64 28.28
N LEU A 162 24.63 -15.29 27.49
CA LEU A 162 24.74 -16.71 27.17
C LEU A 162 25.90 -16.96 26.19
N ALA A 163 26.47 -18.17 26.21
CA ALA A 163 27.52 -18.53 25.26
C ALA A 163 27.05 -18.40 23.80
N SER A 164 25.79 -18.77 23.53
CA SER A 164 25.16 -18.64 22.21
C SER A 164 25.14 -17.21 21.68
N GLU A 165 25.11 -16.19 22.56
CA GLU A 165 25.20 -14.78 22.13
C GLU A 165 26.56 -14.46 21.52
N GLU A 166 27.64 -14.88 22.18
CA GLU A 166 29.01 -14.61 21.72
C GLU A 166 29.37 -15.43 20.47
N ASP A 167 28.90 -16.68 20.43
CA ASP A 167 29.03 -17.55 19.26
C ASP A 167 28.33 -16.91 18.04
N GLN A 168 27.09 -16.44 18.22
CA GLN A 168 26.36 -15.72 17.17
C GLN A 168 27.05 -14.41 16.77
N ARG A 169 27.54 -13.61 17.73
CA ARG A 169 28.23 -12.35 17.45
C ARG A 169 29.44 -12.59 16.55
N THR A 170 30.32 -13.51 16.95
CA THR A 170 31.54 -13.85 16.21
C THR A 170 31.21 -14.38 14.82
N TRP A 171 30.21 -15.26 14.73
CA TRP A 171 29.74 -15.81 13.46
C TRP A 171 29.16 -14.72 12.54
N LEU A 172 28.29 -13.85 13.05
CA LEU A 172 27.63 -12.81 12.27
C LEU A 172 28.63 -11.78 11.72
N GLU A 173 29.62 -11.40 12.54
CA GLU A 173 30.70 -10.52 12.10
C GLU A 173 31.50 -11.11 10.95
N ALA A 174 31.79 -12.42 10.99
CA ALA A 174 32.45 -13.11 9.90
C ALA A 174 31.58 -13.20 8.63
N GLU A 175 30.31 -13.59 8.77
CA GLU A 175 29.37 -13.75 7.64
C GLU A 175 29.11 -12.45 6.88
N LEU A 176 28.99 -11.33 7.61
CA LEU A 176 28.74 -10.02 7.02
C LEU A 176 30.02 -9.35 6.47
N ALA A 177 31.19 -9.68 7.01
CA ALA A 177 32.46 -9.15 6.52
C ALA A 177 32.87 -9.74 5.16
N ASP A 178 32.53 -11.00 4.90
CA ASP A 178 32.80 -11.68 3.64
C ASP A 178 31.50 -12.18 2.97
N SER A 179 30.71 -11.23 2.45
CA SER A 179 29.55 -11.58 1.63
C SER A 179 29.92 -12.11 0.23
N GLY A 180 31.21 -12.14 -0.14
CA GLY A 180 31.67 -12.52 -1.48
C GLY A 180 31.07 -11.66 -2.60
N GLY A 181 30.71 -10.41 -2.32
CA GLY A 181 30.03 -9.51 -3.26
C GLY A 181 28.54 -9.79 -3.45
N LYS A 182 27.95 -10.73 -2.69
CA LYS A 182 26.51 -11.01 -2.72
C LYS A 182 25.71 -9.91 -2.03
N ARG A 183 24.45 -9.77 -2.46
CA ARG A 183 23.46 -8.90 -1.81
C ARG A 183 22.92 -9.58 -0.56
N VAL A 184 22.88 -8.86 0.56
CA VAL A 184 22.58 -9.45 1.87
C VAL A 184 21.18 -9.11 2.34
N PHE A 185 20.43 -10.14 2.74
CA PHE A 185 19.14 -10.04 3.41
C PHE A 185 19.25 -10.55 4.84
N LEU A 186 18.82 -9.76 5.81
CA LEU A 186 18.91 -10.07 7.24
C LEU A 186 17.52 -10.34 7.84
N PHE A 187 17.39 -11.41 8.62
CA PHE A 187 16.14 -11.85 9.22
C PHE A 187 16.32 -11.96 10.73
N THR A 188 15.42 -11.31 11.47
CA THR A 188 15.43 -11.23 12.93
C THR A 188 14.01 -11.40 13.47
N HIS A 189 13.85 -11.79 14.73
CA HIS A 189 12.53 -11.81 15.36
C HIS A 189 12.22 -10.42 15.94
N TYR A 190 13.01 -9.98 16.92
CA TYR A 190 12.96 -8.62 17.44
C TYR A 190 13.54 -7.63 16.42
N PRO A 191 12.82 -6.56 16.06
CA PRO A 191 13.39 -5.47 15.28
C PRO A 191 14.42 -4.69 16.09
N PRO A 192 15.42 -4.07 15.42
CA PRO A 192 16.33 -3.14 16.10
C PRO A 192 15.61 -1.97 16.77
N TYR A 193 14.56 -1.44 16.13
CA TYR A 193 13.69 -0.37 16.62
C TYR A 193 12.35 -0.36 15.87
N ILE A 194 11.34 0.30 16.46
CA ILE A 194 9.99 0.46 15.87
C ILE A 194 9.83 1.82 15.19
N LEU A 195 10.24 2.89 15.87
CA LEU A 195 10.10 4.26 15.41
C LEU A 195 11.44 4.85 14.96
N GLU A 196 12.45 4.84 15.83
CA GLU A 196 13.74 5.48 15.56
C GLU A 196 14.92 4.76 16.25
N PRO A 197 16.15 4.82 15.68
CA PRO A 197 17.31 4.10 16.23
C PRO A 197 17.60 4.38 17.71
N GLY A 198 17.40 5.63 18.14
CA GLY A 198 17.69 6.10 19.49
C GLY A 198 16.51 5.97 20.47
N GLU A 199 15.46 5.24 20.14
CA GLU A 199 14.28 5.12 21.00
C GLU A 199 14.61 4.40 22.33
N PRO A 200 13.86 4.64 23.43
CA PRO A 200 14.08 3.91 24.68
C PRO A 200 13.88 2.39 24.52
N PRO A 201 14.53 1.57 25.37
CA PRO A 201 14.25 0.14 25.43
C PRO A 201 12.78 -0.07 25.80
N ASN A 202 12.10 -0.94 25.06
CA ASN A 202 10.72 -1.36 25.31
C ASN A 202 10.59 -2.87 25.04
N TYR A 203 9.39 -3.42 25.16
CA TYR A 203 9.15 -4.83 24.88
C TYR A 203 9.56 -5.23 23.46
N ASP A 204 9.26 -4.38 22.48
CA ASP A 204 9.30 -4.74 21.05
C ASP A 204 10.66 -4.57 20.36
N ASN A 205 11.64 -3.88 20.98
CA ASN A 205 12.90 -3.53 20.30
C ASN A 205 14.15 -4.17 20.94
N ILE A 206 15.21 -4.37 20.16
CA ILE A 206 16.51 -4.81 20.71
C ILE A 206 17.08 -3.71 21.60
N ASP A 207 17.63 -4.03 22.78
CA ASP A 207 18.20 -3.04 23.70
C ASP A 207 19.69 -2.74 23.41
N GLU A 208 20.16 -1.59 23.90
CA GLU A 208 21.58 -1.25 23.88
C GLU A 208 22.41 -2.14 24.84
N PRO A 209 23.68 -2.46 24.50
CA PRO A 209 24.46 -1.95 23.36
C PRO A 209 24.27 -2.71 22.03
N GLN A 210 23.45 -3.77 22.02
CA GLN A 210 23.41 -4.71 20.90
C GLN A 210 22.66 -4.11 19.70
N ARG A 211 21.72 -3.21 19.97
CA ARG A 211 21.06 -2.40 18.92
C ARG A 211 22.08 -1.60 18.12
N SER A 212 22.86 -0.73 18.77
CA SER A 212 23.84 0.10 18.07
C SER A 212 24.89 -0.73 17.36
N TRP A 213 25.35 -1.84 17.96
CA TRP A 213 26.26 -2.78 17.30
C TRP A 213 25.65 -3.35 16.00
N LEU A 214 24.42 -3.88 16.06
CA LEU A 214 23.75 -4.49 14.90
C LEU A 214 23.49 -3.49 13.79
N LEU A 215 22.95 -2.31 14.12
CA LEU A 215 22.72 -1.22 13.16
C LEU A 215 24.03 -0.81 12.46
N SER A 216 25.11 -0.72 13.22
CA SER A 216 26.41 -0.38 12.65
C SER A 216 26.94 -1.46 11.69
N MET A 217 26.66 -2.74 11.94
CA MET A 217 26.99 -3.84 11.02
C MET A 217 26.16 -3.77 9.74
N ILE A 218 24.85 -3.53 9.88
CA ILE A 218 23.91 -3.37 8.76
C ILE A 218 24.39 -2.29 7.80
N GLU A 219 24.78 -1.11 8.32
CA GLU A 219 25.28 -0.02 7.50
C GLU A 219 26.64 -0.32 6.86
N ARG A 220 27.61 -0.83 7.64
CA ARG A 220 28.98 -1.10 7.15
C ARG A 220 29.01 -2.16 6.05
N CYS A 221 28.18 -3.19 6.18
CA CYS A 221 28.16 -4.33 5.27
C CYS A 221 27.17 -4.16 4.12
N GLY A 222 26.44 -3.03 4.08
CA GLY A 222 25.52 -2.73 2.99
C GLY A 222 24.37 -3.73 2.88
N VAL A 223 23.79 -4.14 4.01
CA VAL A 223 22.62 -5.02 4.04
C VAL A 223 21.51 -4.36 3.23
N GLU A 224 20.91 -5.10 2.32
CA GLU A 224 19.90 -4.55 1.42
C GLU A 224 18.54 -4.44 2.09
N ALA A 225 18.12 -5.50 2.77
CA ALA A 225 16.86 -5.53 3.49
C ALA A 225 16.96 -6.27 4.81
N LEU A 226 16.20 -5.79 5.79
CA LEU A 226 15.95 -6.42 7.07
C LEU A 226 14.47 -6.78 7.20
N PHE A 227 14.16 -7.98 7.66
CA PHE A 227 12.80 -8.41 7.99
C PHE A 227 12.72 -8.81 9.46
N ALA A 228 11.71 -8.30 10.17
CA ALA A 228 11.48 -8.53 11.60
C ALA A 228 10.03 -8.94 11.90
N GLY A 229 9.84 -9.88 12.83
CA GLY A 229 8.51 -10.30 13.34
C GLY A 229 8.11 -9.56 14.61
N HIS A 230 7.53 -10.28 15.58
CA HIS A 230 7.32 -9.89 16.98
C HIS A 230 6.23 -8.83 17.24
N VAL A 231 6.14 -7.81 16.40
CA VAL A 231 5.22 -6.68 16.60
C VAL A 231 3.80 -6.94 16.12
N HIS A 232 3.60 -7.96 15.28
CA HIS A 232 2.33 -8.32 14.65
C HIS A 232 1.68 -7.16 13.87
N SER A 233 2.46 -6.20 13.38
CA SER A 233 1.96 -5.03 12.66
C SER A 233 2.93 -4.63 11.56
N PHE A 234 2.37 -4.16 10.44
CA PHE A 234 3.17 -3.62 9.34
C PHE A 234 3.86 -2.32 9.77
N PHE A 235 5.20 -2.31 9.67
CA PHE A 235 5.97 -1.06 9.63
C PHE A 235 7.03 -1.12 8.54
N TYR A 236 7.37 0.06 8.03
CA TYR A 236 8.47 0.23 7.10
C TYR A 236 9.31 1.44 7.47
N HIS A 237 10.61 1.24 7.61
CA HIS A 237 11.57 2.32 7.76
C HIS A 237 12.81 2.06 6.90
N ARG A 238 13.59 3.12 6.68
CA ARG A 238 14.87 3.02 5.99
C ARG A 238 15.99 3.35 6.98
N HIS A 239 16.94 2.44 7.12
CA HIS A 239 18.14 2.64 7.94
C HIS A 239 19.35 2.75 7.01
N GLY A 240 19.91 3.95 6.86
CA GLY A 240 20.90 4.21 5.80
C GLY A 240 20.36 3.85 4.41
N ASN A 241 20.90 2.78 3.82
CA ASN A 241 20.43 2.24 2.54
C ASN A 241 19.57 0.97 2.66
N THR A 242 19.42 0.42 3.86
CA THR A 242 18.67 -0.80 4.14
C THR A 242 17.18 -0.51 4.25
N ASP A 243 16.38 -1.30 3.55
CA ASP A 243 14.93 -1.31 3.71
C ASP A 243 14.55 -2.26 4.85
N CYS A 244 13.88 -1.75 5.87
CA CYS A 244 13.48 -2.56 7.02
C CYS A 244 11.97 -2.76 7.05
N TYR A 245 11.54 -4.01 7.08
CA TYR A 245 10.15 -4.44 7.08
C TYR A 245 9.83 -5.14 8.40
N LEU A 246 8.87 -4.62 9.14
CA LEU A 246 8.30 -5.31 10.30
C LEU A 246 6.97 -5.94 9.86
N LEU A 247 6.84 -7.23 10.14
CA LEU A 247 5.79 -8.05 9.56
C LEU A 247 4.51 -8.03 10.42
N PRO A 248 3.33 -8.08 9.77
CA PRO A 248 2.13 -8.56 10.43
C PRO A 248 2.30 -10.05 10.81
N ALA A 249 1.53 -10.48 11.81
CA ALA A 249 1.42 -11.90 12.13
C ALA A 249 0.41 -12.58 11.20
N THR A 250 0.48 -13.90 11.11
CA THR A 250 -0.56 -14.70 10.45
C THR A 250 -1.67 -15.13 11.42
N SER A 251 -1.41 -15.05 12.73
CA SER A 251 -2.25 -15.65 13.77
C SER A 251 -3.22 -14.68 14.45
N PHE A 252 -2.77 -13.50 14.91
CA PHE A 252 -3.59 -12.48 15.56
C PHE A 252 -2.88 -11.12 15.56
N PHE A 253 -3.64 -10.02 15.74
CA PHE A 253 -3.07 -8.67 15.81
C PHE A 253 -2.74 -8.27 17.25
N ARG A 254 -1.68 -7.48 17.45
CA ARG A 254 -1.33 -6.95 18.77
C ARG A 254 -2.26 -5.79 19.14
N GLN A 255 -3.13 -6.03 20.12
CA GLN A 255 -4.22 -5.13 20.50
C GLN A 255 -3.81 -3.71 20.90
N ASP A 256 -2.60 -3.50 21.44
CA ASP A 256 -2.08 -2.16 21.76
C ASP A 256 -1.81 -1.32 20.51
N TYR A 257 -1.44 -1.94 19.39
CA TYR A 257 -1.32 -1.25 18.11
C TYR A 257 -2.67 -0.88 17.50
N ALA A 258 -3.81 -1.31 18.06
CA ALA A 258 -5.13 -0.83 17.63
C ALA A 258 -5.30 0.67 17.89
N GLU A 259 -4.53 1.25 18.83
CA GLU A 259 -4.46 2.69 19.10
C GLU A 259 -3.96 3.51 17.90
N LEU A 260 -3.34 2.87 16.91
CA LEU A 260 -2.97 3.52 15.65
C LEU A 260 -4.20 4.01 14.85
N PHE A 261 -5.39 3.43 15.11
CA PHE A 261 -6.61 3.72 14.37
C PHE A 261 -7.55 4.62 15.18
N ARG A 262 -7.95 5.75 14.60
CA ARG A 262 -8.83 6.73 15.25
C ARG A 262 -10.31 6.35 15.08
N ILE A 263 -10.68 5.13 15.43
CA ILE A 263 -12.01 4.52 15.29
C ILE A 263 -12.15 3.37 16.30
N GLU A 264 -13.34 2.81 16.49
CA GLU A 264 -13.53 1.66 17.39
C GLU A 264 -12.60 0.49 17.04
N ALA A 265 -12.12 -0.19 18.08
CA ALA A 265 -11.28 -1.36 17.92
C ALA A 265 -12.07 -2.52 17.31
N ALA A 266 -11.40 -3.37 16.53
CA ALA A 266 -11.93 -4.64 16.05
C ALA A 266 -12.25 -5.59 17.24
N PRO A 267 -12.89 -6.76 17.01
CA PRO A 267 -13.21 -7.72 18.07
C PRO A 267 -11.99 -8.08 18.94
N GLU A 268 -12.26 -8.44 20.20
CA GLU A 268 -11.24 -8.67 21.24
C GLU A 268 -10.31 -7.46 21.43
N HIS A 269 -10.90 -6.25 21.47
CA HIS A 269 -10.18 -4.98 21.67
C HIS A 269 -9.07 -4.74 20.63
N GLY A 270 -9.27 -5.22 19.41
CA GLY A 270 -8.30 -5.12 18.31
C GLY A 270 -7.47 -6.39 18.12
N ARG A 271 -7.50 -7.36 19.04
CA ARG A 271 -6.68 -8.57 18.92
C ARG A 271 -7.08 -9.45 17.73
N ASN A 272 -8.37 -9.48 17.40
CA ASN A 272 -8.90 -10.19 16.23
C ASN A 272 -9.25 -9.23 15.10
N ASP A 273 -8.27 -8.45 14.64
CA ASP A 273 -8.36 -7.61 13.45
C ASP A 273 -7.84 -8.39 12.23
N ALA A 274 -8.74 -9.12 11.56
CA ALA A 274 -8.41 -10.10 10.54
C ALA A 274 -7.72 -9.46 9.30
N GLU A 275 -8.12 -8.25 8.95
CA GLU A 275 -7.58 -7.49 7.82
C GLU A 275 -6.15 -6.98 8.07
N LYS A 276 -5.63 -7.11 9.29
CA LYS A 276 -4.24 -6.77 9.65
C LYS A 276 -3.30 -7.97 9.56
N LEU A 277 -3.83 -9.16 9.36
CA LEU A 277 -3.05 -10.39 9.28
C LEU A 277 -2.51 -10.61 7.87
N GLY A 278 -1.28 -11.09 7.77
CA GLY A 278 -0.60 -11.18 6.49
C GLY A 278 0.81 -11.74 6.56
N PHE A 279 1.49 -11.70 5.42
CA PHE A 279 2.89 -12.06 5.27
C PHE A 279 3.49 -11.34 4.05
N PHE A 280 4.79 -11.48 3.81
CA PHE A 280 5.43 -10.87 2.65
C PHE A 280 5.79 -11.88 1.56
N MET A 281 5.49 -11.52 0.31
CA MET A 281 6.16 -12.08 -0.87
C MET A 281 7.23 -11.10 -1.34
N VAL A 282 8.46 -11.56 -1.48
CA VAL A 282 9.61 -10.72 -1.85
C VAL A 282 10.13 -11.14 -3.22
N ASP A 283 9.95 -10.24 -4.18
CA ASP A 283 10.45 -10.39 -5.55
C ASP A 283 11.88 -9.85 -5.62
N VAL A 284 12.86 -10.72 -5.91
CA VAL A 284 14.26 -10.32 -6.06
C VAL A 284 14.56 -10.06 -7.54
N HIS A 285 14.98 -8.84 -7.86
CA HIS A 285 15.40 -8.42 -9.20
C HIS A 285 16.93 -8.33 -9.26
N ALA A 286 17.50 -8.02 -10.43
CA ALA A 286 18.96 -7.94 -10.59
C ALA A 286 19.63 -6.88 -9.71
N ASP A 287 18.93 -5.78 -9.43
CA ASP A 287 19.45 -4.56 -8.80
C ASP A 287 18.64 -4.08 -7.58
N GLY A 288 17.74 -4.91 -7.06
CA GLY A 288 17.00 -4.63 -5.83
C GLY A 288 15.94 -5.68 -5.55
N HIS A 289 15.00 -5.34 -4.66
CA HIS A 289 13.86 -6.19 -4.32
C HIS A 289 12.57 -5.37 -4.23
N ILE A 290 11.44 -6.08 -4.35
CA ILE A 290 10.10 -5.57 -4.10
C ILE A 290 9.45 -6.47 -3.06
N ALA A 291 9.16 -5.93 -1.88
CA ALA A 291 8.51 -6.64 -0.79
C ALA A 291 7.01 -6.28 -0.77
N ARG A 292 6.14 -7.28 -1.00
CA ARG A 292 4.68 -7.12 -1.07
C ARG A 292 4.05 -7.74 0.16
N CYS A 293 3.40 -6.92 0.98
CA CYS A 293 2.55 -7.42 2.05
C CYS A 293 1.25 -7.98 1.46
N LEU A 294 0.97 -9.26 1.71
CA LEU A 294 -0.25 -9.95 1.33
C LEU A 294 -1.11 -10.16 2.56
N ARG A 295 -2.35 -9.69 2.54
CA ARG A 295 -3.32 -9.94 3.61
C ARG A 295 -3.87 -11.36 3.50
N THR A 296 -3.94 -12.06 4.63
CA THR A 296 -4.67 -13.33 4.73
C THR A 296 -6.15 -13.10 5.06
N ASN A 297 -6.51 -11.89 5.51
CA ASN A 297 -7.85 -11.54 6.01
C ASN A 297 -8.35 -12.51 7.10
N GLY A 298 -7.42 -13.12 7.84
CA GLY A 298 -7.72 -14.08 8.90
C GLY A 298 -8.40 -15.36 8.43
N GLU A 299 -8.33 -15.69 7.14
CA GLU A 299 -8.86 -16.92 6.54
C GLU A 299 -8.31 -18.18 7.22
N THR A 300 -9.12 -19.23 7.22
CA THR A 300 -8.85 -20.46 7.96
C THR A 300 -9.02 -21.69 7.07
N LEU A 301 -8.21 -22.72 7.32
CA LEU A 301 -8.32 -24.02 6.64
C LEU A 301 -8.33 -25.12 7.68
N LYS A 302 -9.41 -25.92 7.70
CA LYS A 302 -9.51 -27.09 8.58
C LYS A 302 -8.54 -28.18 8.14
N ALA A 303 -8.11 -29.00 9.09
CA ALA A 303 -7.27 -30.17 8.79
C ALA A 303 -7.92 -31.07 7.72
N ASN A 304 -7.12 -31.56 6.77
CA ASN A 304 -7.54 -32.41 5.65
C ASN A 304 -8.53 -31.77 4.67
N VAL A 305 -8.64 -30.44 4.66
CA VAL A 305 -9.38 -29.71 3.62
C VAL A 305 -8.37 -29.08 2.68
N GLU A 306 -8.53 -29.29 1.37
CA GLU A 306 -7.70 -28.66 0.35
C GLU A 306 -8.21 -27.24 0.06
N LEU A 307 -7.28 -26.27 0.01
CA LEU A 307 -7.59 -24.93 -0.49
C LEU A 307 -7.71 -25.01 -2.02
N PRO A 308 -8.86 -24.68 -2.62
CA PRO A 308 -9.01 -24.72 -4.08
C PRO A 308 -7.97 -23.82 -4.75
N PRO A 309 -7.52 -24.15 -5.97
CA PRO A 309 -6.57 -23.33 -6.70
C PRO A 309 -7.15 -21.92 -6.88
N PRO A 310 -6.36 -20.86 -6.63
CA PRO A 310 -6.84 -19.51 -6.82
C PRO A 310 -7.21 -19.32 -8.30
N PRO A 311 -8.28 -18.57 -8.61
CA PRO A 311 -8.61 -18.25 -9.99
C PRO A 311 -7.45 -17.47 -10.63
N GLN A 312 -7.37 -17.49 -11.95
CA GLN A 312 -6.47 -16.59 -12.66
C GLN A 312 -6.84 -15.15 -12.30
N ARG A 313 -5.85 -14.34 -11.91
CA ARG A 313 -6.07 -12.95 -11.51
C ARG A 313 -5.15 -11.98 -12.22
N ILE A 314 -5.60 -10.74 -12.34
CA ILE A 314 -4.76 -9.62 -12.76
C ILE A 314 -3.65 -9.38 -11.73
N ALA A 315 -2.41 -9.28 -12.24
CA ALA A 315 -1.26 -8.92 -11.42
C ALA A 315 -1.38 -7.49 -10.90
N THR A 316 -0.98 -7.26 -9.65
CA THR A 316 -1.09 -5.96 -8.99
C THR A 316 0.26 -5.26 -8.96
N LEU A 317 0.28 -3.95 -9.20
CA LEU A 317 1.53 -3.18 -9.26
C LEU A 317 1.99 -2.73 -7.87
N HIS A 318 3.30 -2.60 -7.72
CA HIS A 318 3.94 -1.94 -6.58
C HIS A 318 4.63 -0.65 -7.04
N PRO A 319 4.70 0.43 -6.22
CA PRO A 319 5.25 1.73 -6.66
C PRO A 319 6.71 1.66 -7.15
N ARG A 320 7.51 0.72 -6.61
CA ARG A 320 8.89 0.45 -7.05
C ARG A 320 8.99 -0.05 -8.48
N GLU A 321 7.91 -0.60 -9.03
CA GLU A 321 7.86 -1.04 -10.42
C GLU A 321 7.89 0.12 -11.41
N ARG A 322 7.57 1.35 -10.95
CA ARG A 322 7.63 2.58 -11.76
C ARG A 322 6.92 2.47 -13.12
N ARG A 323 5.86 1.66 -13.17
CA ARG A 323 4.92 1.58 -14.31
C ARG A 323 4.10 2.88 -14.41
N PRO A 324 3.49 3.16 -15.57
CA PRO A 324 2.55 4.28 -15.70
C PRO A 324 1.44 4.18 -14.65
N ALA A 325 1.26 5.26 -13.88
CA ALA A 325 0.24 5.39 -12.83
C ALA A 325 -0.24 6.86 -12.79
N PRO A 326 -1.08 7.28 -13.77
CA PRO A 326 -1.52 8.66 -13.90
C PRO A 326 -2.53 9.07 -12.82
N VAL A 327 -3.11 8.12 -12.08
CA VAL A 327 -4.05 8.39 -11.00
C VAL A 327 -3.36 8.31 -9.65
N GLY A 328 -3.33 9.42 -8.91
CA GLY A 328 -2.87 9.55 -7.55
C GLY A 328 -4.00 9.69 -6.53
N VAL A 329 -3.62 10.01 -5.29
CA VAL A 329 -4.56 10.22 -4.18
C VAL A 329 -4.22 11.46 -3.35
N HIS A 330 -5.24 12.03 -2.71
CA HIS A 330 -5.06 13.09 -1.70
C HIS A 330 -4.78 12.47 -0.34
N LEU A 331 -3.64 12.80 0.26
CA LEU A 331 -3.35 12.44 1.64
C LEU A 331 -3.90 13.49 2.58
N ARG A 332 -5.20 13.38 2.90
CA ARG A 332 -5.90 14.32 3.80
C ARG A 332 -5.65 14.07 5.27
N HIS A 333 -5.44 12.81 5.65
CA HIS A 333 -5.09 12.43 7.02
C HIS A 333 -3.58 12.55 7.22
N PRO A 334 -3.10 12.82 8.44
CA PRO A 334 -1.68 12.79 8.77
C PRO A 334 -1.07 11.41 8.42
N TRP A 335 -0.35 11.33 7.31
CA TRP A 335 0.16 10.07 6.74
C TRP A 335 1.52 9.66 7.31
N ALA A 336 2.13 10.52 8.13
CA ALA A 336 3.34 10.26 8.90
C ALA A 336 3.07 10.36 10.43
N GLU A 337 1.81 10.20 10.87
CA GLU A 337 1.41 10.35 12.28
C GLU A 337 2.17 9.38 13.18
N VAL A 338 2.81 9.93 14.22
CA VAL A 338 3.35 9.16 15.34
C VAL A 338 2.34 9.22 16.49
N VAL A 339 1.82 8.05 16.86
CA VAL A 339 0.89 7.89 17.96
C VAL A 339 1.67 7.52 19.22
N THR A 340 1.34 8.17 20.33
CA THR A 340 1.82 7.80 21.67
C THR A 340 0.75 6.96 22.35
N PHE A 341 1.06 5.71 22.65
CA PHE A 341 0.10 4.79 23.24
C PHE A 341 -0.18 5.13 24.73
N PRO A 342 -1.36 4.76 25.25
CA PRO A 342 -1.55 4.63 26.69
C PRO A 342 -0.55 3.62 27.25
N TYR A 343 -0.14 3.81 28.50
CA TYR A 343 0.50 2.72 29.25
C TYR A 343 -0.65 1.81 29.71
N ASN A 344 -0.82 0.63 29.11
CA ASN A 344 -1.97 -0.24 29.39
C ASN A 344 -1.64 -1.74 29.35
N GLY A 345 -0.89 -2.23 30.35
CA GLY A 345 -0.78 -3.66 30.70
C GLY A 345 -0.17 -4.58 29.65
N PRO A 346 0.13 -5.84 30.04
CA PRO A 346 1.39 -6.15 30.73
C PRO A 346 2.66 -5.73 29.97
N MET A 347 2.55 -5.36 28.70
CA MET A 347 3.64 -4.91 27.83
C MET A 347 3.86 -3.42 28.07
N ASP A 348 5.08 -3.02 28.40
CA ASP A 348 5.47 -1.61 28.57
C ASP A 348 4.71 -0.81 29.67
N GLU A 349 4.30 -1.47 30.77
CA GLU A 349 3.54 -0.87 31.89
C GLU A 349 4.17 0.43 32.47
N PHE A 350 5.49 0.60 32.31
CA PHE A 350 6.25 1.71 32.90
C PHE A 350 6.69 2.78 31.90
N LEU A 351 6.27 2.72 30.63
CA LEU A 351 6.65 3.69 29.61
C LEU A 351 5.54 3.91 28.58
N ARG A 352 5.58 5.06 27.89
CA ARG A 352 4.69 5.31 26.75
C ARG A 352 5.42 4.97 25.47
N LYS A 353 5.03 3.86 24.84
CA LYS A 353 5.51 3.48 23.52
C LYS A 353 4.98 4.45 22.47
N ARG A 354 5.81 4.72 21.45
CA ARG A 354 5.46 5.53 20.30
C ARG A 354 5.60 4.68 19.05
N ALA A 355 4.66 4.78 18.13
CA ALA A 355 4.73 4.10 16.84
C ALA A 355 4.11 4.97 15.74
N ARG A 356 4.63 4.84 14.52
CA ARG A 356 4.07 5.54 13.35
C ARG A 356 3.00 4.67 12.71
N ASN A 357 1.86 5.25 12.34
CA ASN A 357 0.84 4.50 11.60
C ASN A 357 1.26 4.31 10.13
N ASP A 358 1.88 3.16 9.83
CA ASP A 358 2.36 2.81 8.49
C ASP A 358 1.32 2.12 7.61
N TYR A 359 0.07 1.96 8.08
CA TYR A 359 -1.00 1.38 7.25
C TYR A 359 -1.34 2.25 6.04
N THR A 360 -1.22 3.58 6.15
CA THR A 360 -1.35 4.47 4.98
C THR A 360 -0.34 4.07 3.89
N LEU A 361 0.90 3.77 4.29
CA LEU A 361 1.94 3.36 3.33
C LEU A 361 1.65 1.97 2.76
N MET A 362 1.28 1.02 3.62
CA MET A 362 0.94 -0.34 3.20
C MET A 362 -0.14 -0.33 2.11
N THR A 363 -1.22 0.43 2.33
CA THR A 363 -2.33 0.53 1.38
C THR A 363 -1.94 1.26 0.10
N LEU A 364 -1.02 2.22 0.15
CA LEU A 364 -0.47 2.85 -1.06
C LEU A 364 0.31 1.85 -1.91
N TRP A 365 1.04 0.94 -1.27
CA TRP A 365 1.77 -0.14 -1.95
C TRP A 365 0.83 -1.20 -2.52
N GLU A 366 -0.21 -1.58 -1.79
CA GLU A 366 -1.24 -2.52 -2.26
C GLU A 366 -1.91 -2.04 -3.55
N LEU A 367 -2.16 -0.73 -3.64
CA LEU A 367 -2.75 -0.11 -4.83
C LEU A 367 -1.74 0.16 -5.96
N GLY A 368 -0.44 0.19 -5.68
CA GLY A 368 0.57 0.64 -6.64
C GLY A 368 0.54 2.15 -6.92
N VAL A 369 -0.08 2.94 -6.05
CA VAL A 369 -0.17 4.41 -6.20
C VAL A 369 1.23 5.00 -6.22
N ARG A 370 1.49 5.90 -7.17
CA ARG A 370 2.75 6.65 -7.23
C ARG A 370 2.59 8.13 -6.94
N LYS A 371 1.46 8.74 -7.31
CA LYS A 371 1.24 10.18 -7.20
C LYS A 371 0.52 10.52 -5.90
N LEU A 372 1.15 11.34 -5.07
CA LEU A 372 0.64 11.74 -3.76
C LEU A 372 0.49 13.26 -3.74
N ARG A 373 -0.71 13.74 -3.38
CA ARG A 373 -0.98 15.16 -3.21
C ARG A 373 -1.04 15.53 -1.74
N VAL A 374 -0.17 16.45 -1.32
CA VAL A 374 0.07 16.83 0.09
C VAL A 374 0.17 18.36 0.26
N PRO A 375 -0.14 18.93 1.43
CA PRO A 375 0.08 20.35 1.68
C PRO A 375 1.58 20.68 1.77
N ILE A 376 1.97 21.92 1.46
CA ILE A 376 3.36 22.38 1.59
C ILE A 376 3.92 22.22 3.01
N SER A 377 3.07 22.22 4.05
CA SER A 377 3.48 21.97 5.43
C SER A 377 4.24 20.66 5.60
N ASP A 378 3.89 19.63 4.81
CA ASP A 378 4.54 18.31 4.88
C ASP A 378 6.00 18.35 4.42
N LEU A 379 6.34 19.28 3.52
CA LEU A 379 7.72 19.55 3.12
C LEU A 379 8.47 20.36 4.19
N LEU A 380 7.77 21.23 4.91
CA LEU A 380 8.38 22.13 5.90
C LEU A 380 8.71 21.40 7.20
N GLU A 381 7.89 20.44 7.62
CA GLU A 381 8.11 19.61 8.81
C GLU A 381 9.21 18.57 8.58
N ASP A 382 10.14 18.45 9.53
CA ASP A 382 11.33 17.60 9.42
C ASP A 382 10.95 16.11 9.29
N ASP A 383 10.09 15.61 10.19
CA ASP A 383 9.67 14.21 10.26
C ASP A 383 8.94 13.77 8.99
N THR A 384 7.99 14.59 8.52
CA THR A 384 7.23 14.30 7.29
C THR A 384 8.15 14.38 6.07
N ARG A 385 9.09 15.32 6.02
CA ARG A 385 10.06 15.42 4.93
C ARG A 385 11.03 14.24 4.86
N GLU A 386 11.48 13.70 6.00
CA GLU A 386 12.23 12.43 6.02
C GLU A 386 11.37 11.28 5.50
N ARG A 387 10.08 11.26 5.85
CA ARG A 387 9.15 10.27 5.33
C ARG A 387 8.98 10.40 3.81
N MET A 388 8.88 11.62 3.28
CA MET A 388 8.86 11.86 1.83
C MET A 388 10.09 11.26 1.13
N ARG A 389 11.30 11.39 1.70
CA ARG A 389 12.52 10.75 1.16
C ARG A 389 12.41 9.23 1.12
N ALA A 390 11.95 8.61 2.20
CA ALA A 390 11.77 7.16 2.25
C ALA A 390 10.79 6.69 1.16
N LEU A 391 9.67 7.39 0.97
CA LEU A 391 8.66 7.07 -0.05
C LEU A 391 9.15 7.37 -1.47
N ARG A 392 9.97 8.42 -1.66
CA ARG A 392 10.62 8.73 -2.95
C ARG A 392 11.50 7.56 -3.40
N GLY A 393 12.23 6.95 -2.47
CA GLY A 393 12.99 5.71 -2.69
C GLY A 393 12.10 4.54 -3.12
N MET A 394 10.85 4.47 -2.63
CA MET A 394 9.85 3.47 -3.04
C MET A 394 9.20 3.74 -4.40
N GLY A 395 9.48 4.87 -5.06
CA GLY A 395 8.91 5.20 -6.37
C GLY A 395 7.75 6.19 -6.34
N HIS A 396 7.45 6.78 -5.19
CA HIS A 396 6.43 7.82 -5.04
C HIS A 396 6.85 9.18 -5.58
N GLU A 397 5.86 9.96 -5.98
CA GLU A 397 5.91 11.30 -6.57
C GLU A 397 4.99 12.22 -5.75
N PHE A 398 5.42 13.47 -5.54
CA PHE A 398 4.71 14.42 -4.68
C PHE A 398 4.32 15.68 -5.45
N THR A 399 3.02 15.95 -5.46
CA THR A 399 2.45 17.26 -5.78
C THR A 399 2.17 17.96 -4.48
N ILE A 400 2.90 19.05 -4.20
CA ILE A 400 2.67 19.86 -3.01
C ILE A 400 1.75 21.03 -3.35
N PHE A 401 0.86 21.44 -2.45
CA PHE A 401 0.02 22.61 -2.67
C PHE A 401 0.14 23.67 -1.58
N CYS A 402 0.00 24.94 -1.96
CA CYS A 402 -0.11 26.08 -1.05
C CYS A 402 -1.25 27.02 -1.47
N PHE A 403 -1.70 27.84 -0.52
CA PHE A 403 -2.64 28.93 -0.78
C PHE A 403 -1.84 30.21 -1.01
N GLU A 404 -2.18 30.94 -2.09
CA GLU A 404 -1.45 32.11 -2.59
C GLU A 404 0.01 31.84 -2.98
N ALA A 405 0.67 32.84 -3.57
CA ALA A 405 2.08 32.74 -3.96
C ALA A 405 2.96 32.38 -2.74
N PRO A 406 3.87 31.40 -2.88
CA PRO A 406 4.74 30.96 -1.79
C PRO A 406 5.64 32.11 -1.31
N SER A 407 5.96 32.11 -0.01
CA SER A 407 6.96 33.04 0.53
C SER A 407 8.36 32.71 0.00
N ARG A 408 9.30 33.63 0.18
CA ARG A 408 10.70 33.40 -0.21
C ARG A 408 11.28 32.17 0.52
N GLU A 409 10.98 32.02 1.80
CA GLU A 409 11.42 30.88 2.61
C GLU A 409 10.86 29.56 2.07
N MET A 410 9.60 29.54 1.65
CA MET A 410 8.99 28.36 1.01
C MET A 410 9.68 28.00 -0.30
N VAL A 411 9.99 28.99 -1.16
CA VAL A 411 10.72 28.77 -2.42
C VAL A 411 12.13 28.23 -2.15
N GLU A 412 12.84 28.78 -1.16
CA GLU A 412 14.16 28.30 -0.74
C GLU A 412 14.11 26.86 -0.21
N MET A 413 13.04 26.48 0.50
CA MET A 413 12.82 25.11 0.96
C MET A 413 12.55 24.15 -0.19
N ILE A 414 11.71 24.53 -1.15
CA ILE A 414 11.48 23.75 -2.37
C ILE A 414 12.78 23.58 -3.15
N ALA A 415 13.59 24.64 -3.29
CA ALA A 415 14.87 24.55 -3.98
C ALA A 415 15.86 23.63 -3.27
N ARG A 416 15.91 23.67 -1.94
CA ARG A 416 16.77 22.78 -1.13
C ARG A 416 16.36 21.32 -1.24
N HIS A 417 15.08 21.03 -1.44
CA HIS A 417 14.49 19.70 -1.44
C HIS A 417 13.78 19.35 -2.76
N ARG A 418 14.29 19.89 -3.87
CA ARG A 418 13.69 19.76 -5.21
C ARG A 418 13.55 18.31 -5.68
N ASP A 419 14.33 17.39 -5.12
CA ASP A 419 14.28 15.97 -5.42
C ASP A 419 13.03 15.28 -4.85
N LEU A 420 12.36 15.92 -3.88
CA LEU A 420 11.14 15.44 -3.22
C LEU A 420 9.86 16.02 -3.80
N VAL A 421 9.94 17.02 -4.66
CA VAL A 421 8.78 17.75 -5.19
C VAL A 421 8.74 17.62 -6.70
N ASP A 422 7.65 17.06 -7.23
CA ASP A 422 7.45 16.91 -8.67
C ASP A 422 6.67 18.09 -9.27
N VAL A 423 5.71 18.64 -8.51
CA VAL A 423 4.86 19.77 -8.92
C VAL A 423 4.52 20.63 -7.69
N LEU A 424 4.54 21.96 -7.88
CA LEU A 424 3.94 22.92 -6.94
C LEU A 424 2.58 23.38 -7.48
N GLU A 425 1.52 23.14 -6.73
CA GLU A 425 0.19 23.67 -6.98
C GLU A 425 -0.06 24.93 -6.14
N ILE A 426 -0.53 26.00 -6.76
CA ILE A 426 -0.87 27.25 -6.09
C ILE A 426 -2.37 27.50 -6.24
N ILE A 427 -3.07 27.51 -5.11
CA ILE A 427 -4.50 27.77 -5.03
C ILE A 427 -4.71 29.28 -4.79
N VAL A 428 -5.49 29.94 -5.65
CA VAL A 428 -5.72 31.39 -5.58
C VAL A 428 -7.20 31.75 -5.78
N PRO A 429 -7.71 32.81 -5.15
CA PRO A 429 -8.88 33.51 -5.65
C PRO A 429 -8.62 33.93 -7.10
N TRP A 430 -9.52 33.62 -8.04
CA TRP A 430 -9.18 33.71 -9.46
C TRP A 430 -8.89 35.13 -9.93
N GLN A 431 -9.53 36.13 -9.31
CA GLN A 431 -9.25 37.55 -9.55
C GLN A 431 -7.79 37.93 -9.27
N ASP A 432 -7.08 37.17 -8.42
CA ASP A 432 -5.72 37.47 -8.01
C ASP A 432 -4.66 36.71 -8.83
N ALA A 433 -5.08 35.85 -9.78
CA ALA A 433 -4.19 34.95 -10.52
C ALA A 433 -3.06 35.70 -11.26
N THR A 434 -3.39 36.74 -12.05
CA THR A 434 -2.40 37.54 -12.78
C THR A 434 -1.42 38.24 -11.85
N SER A 435 -1.90 38.78 -10.73
CA SER A 435 -1.05 39.44 -9.74
C SER A 435 -0.12 38.45 -9.02
N THR A 436 -0.59 37.23 -8.79
CA THR A 436 0.17 36.13 -8.17
C THR A 436 1.35 35.73 -9.06
N VAL A 437 1.10 35.49 -10.35
CA VAL A 437 2.16 35.15 -11.31
C VAL A 437 3.16 36.29 -11.48
N ALA A 438 2.68 37.54 -11.54
CA ALA A 438 3.55 38.71 -11.60
C ALA A 438 4.46 38.83 -10.35
N ARG A 439 3.92 38.59 -9.15
CA ARG A 439 4.70 38.55 -7.90
C ARG A 439 5.77 37.47 -7.91
N MET A 440 5.42 36.27 -8.37
CA MET A 440 6.38 35.16 -8.48
C MET A 440 7.52 35.51 -9.43
N ALA A 441 7.21 36.08 -10.60
CA ALA A 441 8.23 36.54 -11.55
C ALA A 441 9.11 37.67 -10.98
N ALA A 442 8.52 38.62 -10.25
CA ALA A 442 9.22 39.74 -9.64
C ALA A 442 10.11 39.35 -8.45
N SER A 443 9.88 38.19 -7.82
CA SER A 443 10.66 37.71 -6.66
C SER A 443 12.14 37.46 -6.99
N GLY A 444 12.50 37.33 -8.27
CA GLY A 444 13.86 37.06 -8.74
C GLY A 444 14.39 35.67 -8.35
N THR A 445 13.58 34.84 -7.67
CA THR A 445 13.94 33.49 -7.25
C THR A 445 13.10 32.50 -8.04
N PRO A 446 13.67 31.81 -9.04
CA PRO A 446 12.90 30.87 -9.85
C PRO A 446 12.45 29.69 -8.99
N ILE A 447 11.19 29.27 -9.16
CA ILE A 447 10.66 28.05 -8.55
C ILE A 447 11.22 26.87 -9.36
N PRO A 448 11.96 25.94 -8.75
CA PRO A 448 12.73 24.93 -9.48
C PRO A 448 11.91 23.69 -9.88
N VAL A 449 10.60 23.78 -9.82
CA VAL A 449 9.64 22.72 -10.15
C VAL A 449 8.49 23.32 -10.97
N PRO A 450 7.81 22.52 -11.80
CA PRO A 450 6.61 22.95 -12.51
C PRO A 450 5.55 23.52 -11.56
N VAL A 451 4.92 24.63 -11.95
CA VAL A 451 3.89 25.33 -11.19
C VAL A 451 2.53 25.22 -11.88
N THR A 452 1.54 24.70 -11.16
CA THR A 452 0.14 24.68 -11.60
C THR A 452 -0.72 25.65 -10.80
N LEU A 453 -1.71 26.27 -11.46
CA LEU A 453 -2.69 27.12 -10.78
C LEU A 453 -4.03 26.42 -10.60
N ALA A 454 -4.59 26.56 -9.40
CA ALA A 454 -5.94 26.17 -9.08
C ALA A 454 -6.77 27.40 -8.73
N LYS A 455 -7.91 27.56 -9.38
CA LYS A 455 -8.91 28.55 -8.96
C LYS A 455 -9.58 28.07 -7.66
N MET A 456 -9.63 28.93 -6.65
CA MET A 456 -10.48 28.76 -5.47
C MET A 456 -11.92 29.11 -5.82
N GLU A 457 -12.86 28.35 -5.27
CA GLU A 457 -14.28 28.64 -5.32
C GLU A 457 -14.85 28.61 -3.91
N THR A 458 -15.54 29.69 -3.55
CA THR A 458 -16.19 29.83 -2.26
C THR A 458 -17.69 29.96 -2.41
N SER A 459 -18.43 29.62 -1.36
CA SER A 459 -19.88 29.82 -1.32
C SER A 459 -20.33 31.29 -1.43
N ALA A 460 -19.44 32.25 -1.20
CA ALA A 460 -19.71 33.67 -1.42
C ALA A 460 -19.83 34.03 -2.92
N GLU A 461 -19.28 33.21 -3.80
CA GLU A 461 -19.27 33.42 -5.26
C GLU A 461 -20.43 32.70 -5.97
N LYS A 462 -21.07 31.72 -5.32
CA LYS A 462 -22.30 31.09 -5.86
C LYS A 462 -23.49 32.03 -5.67
N LYS A 463 -24.15 32.42 -6.76
CA LYS A 463 -25.46 33.10 -6.70
C LYS A 463 -26.43 32.19 -5.92
N THR A 464 -26.87 32.64 -4.75
CA THR A 464 -27.86 31.93 -3.93
C THR A 464 -29.22 31.94 -4.63
N GLU A 465 -29.67 30.77 -5.11
CA GLU A 465 -31.10 30.54 -5.36
C GLU A 465 -31.77 30.20 -4.01
N GLY A 466 -32.50 31.17 -3.46
CA GLY A 466 -33.22 31.00 -2.19
C GLY A 466 -32.36 31.21 -0.93
N SER A 467 -32.83 30.67 0.21
CA SER A 467 -32.25 30.89 1.55
C SER A 467 -31.16 29.89 1.96
N ARG A 468 -30.76 28.96 1.09
CA ARG A 468 -29.77 27.92 1.40
C ARG A 468 -28.35 28.44 1.12
N PHE A 469 -27.65 28.83 2.19
CA PHE A 469 -26.22 29.13 2.15
C PHE A 469 -25.43 27.91 2.67
N SER A 470 -24.59 27.33 1.82
CA SER A 470 -23.74 26.18 2.15
C SER A 470 -22.32 26.68 2.37
N HIS A 471 -21.72 26.48 3.54
CA HIS A 471 -20.33 26.85 3.78
C HIS A 471 -19.40 25.80 3.15
N PHE A 472 -18.87 26.07 1.96
CA PHE A 472 -17.85 25.22 1.35
C PHE A 472 -16.75 26.05 0.70
N VAL A 473 -15.54 25.48 0.75
CA VAL A 473 -14.39 25.91 -0.05
C VAL A 473 -14.00 24.72 -0.91
N SER A 474 -13.87 24.98 -2.19
CA SER A 474 -13.39 24.01 -3.17
C SER A 474 -12.38 24.69 -4.08
N TYR A 475 -11.66 23.92 -4.88
CA TYR A 475 -10.70 24.48 -5.81
C TYR A 475 -10.57 23.59 -7.05
N GLY A 476 -10.08 24.21 -8.11
CA GLY A 476 -9.94 23.65 -9.44
C GLY A 476 -11.04 24.15 -10.39
N PHE A 477 -10.68 24.34 -11.66
CA PHE A 477 -11.61 24.70 -12.72
C PHE A 477 -12.57 23.57 -13.05
N ARG A 478 -13.82 23.91 -13.37
CA ARG A 478 -14.70 22.97 -14.09
C ARG A 478 -14.40 22.99 -15.58
N ALA A 479 -14.72 21.93 -16.30
CA ALA A 479 -14.61 21.92 -17.76
C ALA A 479 -15.53 22.94 -18.45
N SER A 480 -16.56 23.44 -17.77
CA SER A 480 -17.37 24.57 -18.24
C SER A 480 -16.66 25.93 -18.17
N GLU A 481 -15.50 26.01 -17.52
CA GLU A 481 -14.80 27.26 -17.19
C GLU A 481 -13.51 27.47 -17.98
N LEU A 482 -13.30 26.70 -19.06
CA LEU A 482 -12.09 26.77 -19.89
C LEU A 482 -11.82 28.16 -20.47
N ALA A 483 -12.87 28.93 -20.77
CA ALA A 483 -12.75 30.30 -21.26
C ALA A 483 -11.98 31.22 -20.28
N LEU A 484 -12.10 31.00 -18.97
CA LEU A 484 -11.34 31.78 -17.96
C LEU A 484 -9.83 31.54 -18.08
N ILE A 485 -9.43 30.32 -18.46
CA ILE A 485 -8.02 29.97 -18.68
C ILE A 485 -7.53 30.61 -19.98
N GLU A 486 -8.33 30.56 -21.05
CA GLU A 486 -7.99 31.21 -22.33
C GLU A 486 -7.78 32.72 -22.16
N GLU A 487 -8.67 33.40 -21.44
CA GLU A 487 -8.54 34.82 -21.10
C GLU A 487 -7.26 35.12 -20.33
N PHE A 488 -6.94 34.28 -19.33
CA PHE A 488 -5.71 34.42 -18.54
C PHE A 488 -4.44 34.26 -19.40
N LEU A 489 -4.38 33.23 -20.23
CA LEU A 489 -3.26 32.98 -21.15
C LEU A 489 -3.12 34.12 -22.18
N ALA A 490 -4.24 34.59 -22.75
CA ALA A 490 -4.26 35.70 -23.69
C ALA A 490 -3.79 37.03 -23.08
N SER A 491 -3.98 37.21 -21.75
CA SER A 491 -3.48 38.38 -21.02
C SER A 491 -1.96 38.36 -20.76
N GLY A 492 -1.25 37.30 -21.21
CA GLY A 492 0.18 37.10 -20.97
C GLY A 492 0.50 36.35 -19.68
N GLY A 493 -0.50 35.76 -19.02
CA GLY A 493 -0.30 34.86 -17.88
C GLY A 493 0.44 33.59 -18.32
N ALA A 494 1.51 33.22 -17.62
CA ALA A 494 2.34 32.07 -17.97
C ALA A 494 2.56 31.17 -16.74
N VAL A 495 2.16 29.90 -16.86
CA VAL A 495 2.27 28.85 -15.84
C VAL A 495 2.47 27.50 -16.52
N ASP A 496 2.92 26.47 -15.81
CA ASP A 496 3.15 25.14 -16.41
C ASP A 496 1.87 24.31 -16.54
N GLY A 497 0.79 24.65 -15.82
CA GLY A 497 -0.48 23.94 -15.91
C GLY A 497 -1.61 24.49 -15.06
N PHE A 498 -2.75 23.84 -15.15
CA PHE A 498 -3.96 24.18 -14.40
C PHE A 498 -4.52 22.97 -13.67
N VAL A 499 -5.17 23.25 -12.55
CA VAL A 499 -5.86 22.24 -11.74
C VAL A 499 -7.35 22.35 -11.99
N PHE A 500 -7.96 21.21 -12.30
CA PHE A 500 -9.38 21.05 -12.54
C PHE A 500 -10.02 20.28 -11.39
N ARG A 501 -11.34 20.38 -11.28
CA ARG A 501 -12.15 19.53 -10.44
C ARG A 501 -13.22 18.84 -11.26
N LEU A 502 -13.48 17.60 -10.91
CA LEU A 502 -14.56 16.79 -11.44
C LEU A 502 -15.49 16.45 -10.27
N GLY A 503 -16.74 16.89 -10.36
CA GLY A 503 -17.78 16.62 -9.38
C GLY A 503 -18.25 15.17 -9.44
N PHE A 504 -18.85 14.69 -8.35
CA PHE A 504 -19.27 13.28 -8.24
C PHE A 504 -20.39 12.87 -9.23
N ASP A 505 -21.14 13.84 -9.74
CA ASP A 505 -22.21 13.62 -10.73
C ASP A 505 -21.74 13.88 -12.18
N GLU A 506 -20.47 14.21 -12.39
CA GLU A 506 -19.86 14.37 -13.71
C GLU A 506 -19.18 13.06 -14.13
N SER A 507 -19.31 12.65 -15.39
CA SER A 507 -18.63 11.45 -15.91
C SER A 507 -17.16 11.75 -16.20
N PRO A 508 -16.20 11.03 -15.57
CA PRO A 508 -14.79 11.12 -15.94
C PRO A 508 -14.53 10.73 -17.40
N TRP A 509 -15.33 9.82 -17.95
CA TRP A 509 -15.24 9.37 -19.34
C TRP A 509 -15.40 10.51 -20.35
N GLU A 510 -16.24 11.50 -20.05
CA GLU A 510 -16.54 12.63 -20.93
C GLU A 510 -15.67 13.86 -20.61
N VAL A 511 -15.49 14.15 -19.33
CA VAL A 511 -14.86 15.39 -18.86
C VAL A 511 -13.34 15.34 -19.00
N VAL A 512 -12.70 14.21 -18.71
CA VAL A 512 -11.24 14.08 -18.73
C VAL A 512 -10.68 14.26 -20.16
N PRO A 513 -11.21 13.63 -21.22
CA PRO A 513 -10.75 13.87 -22.58
C PRO A 513 -10.89 15.34 -23.02
N ARG A 514 -12.01 15.99 -22.67
CA ARG A 514 -12.22 17.40 -22.98
C ARG A 514 -11.14 18.31 -22.36
N ILE A 515 -10.79 18.06 -21.10
CA ILE A 515 -9.72 18.80 -20.41
C ILE A 515 -8.35 18.47 -21.05
N ALA A 516 -8.10 17.21 -21.38
CA ALA A 516 -6.86 16.78 -22.02
C ALA A 516 -6.66 17.47 -23.38
N ASP A 517 -7.70 17.51 -24.22
CA ASP A 517 -7.63 18.15 -25.54
C ASP A 517 -7.40 19.66 -25.43
N PHE A 518 -8.09 20.32 -24.50
CA PHE A 518 -7.90 21.74 -24.24
C PHE A 518 -6.46 22.05 -23.80
N THR A 519 -5.95 21.32 -22.81
CA THR A 519 -4.62 21.57 -22.24
C THR A 519 -3.50 21.22 -23.21
N ARG A 520 -3.65 20.14 -23.99
CA ARG A 520 -2.74 19.81 -25.10
C ARG A 520 -2.69 20.89 -26.17
N GLY A 521 -3.85 21.44 -26.55
CA GLY A 521 -3.94 22.56 -27.51
C GLY A 521 -3.23 23.83 -27.05
N HIS A 522 -3.06 24.01 -25.74
CA HIS A 522 -2.38 25.16 -25.15
C HIS A 522 -0.95 24.85 -24.66
N GLY A 523 -0.49 23.60 -24.76
CA GLY A 523 0.84 23.20 -24.29
C GLY A 523 1.04 23.30 -22.78
N VAL A 524 -0.05 23.15 -22.00
CA VAL A 524 -0.05 23.24 -20.53
C VAL A 524 -0.43 21.90 -19.91
N ARG A 525 -0.05 21.67 -18.65
CA ARG A 525 -0.39 20.46 -17.89
C ARG A 525 -1.80 20.52 -17.30
N ALA A 526 -2.40 19.35 -17.09
CA ALA A 526 -3.66 19.19 -16.37
C ALA A 526 -3.49 18.29 -15.13
N ALA A 527 -3.87 18.80 -13.97
CA ALA A 527 -4.15 17.98 -12.79
C ALA A 527 -5.67 18.02 -12.52
N ILE A 528 -6.31 16.88 -12.27
CA ILE A 528 -7.77 16.80 -12.10
C ILE A 528 -8.09 16.15 -10.75
N ASN A 529 -8.75 16.88 -9.87
CA ASN A 529 -9.25 16.35 -8.61
C ASN A 529 -10.60 15.65 -8.83
N VAL A 530 -10.62 14.33 -8.67
CA VAL A 530 -11.82 13.49 -8.82
C VAL A 530 -12.51 13.41 -7.46
N ARG A 531 -13.69 14.04 -7.36
CA ARG A 531 -14.46 14.11 -6.13
C ARG A 531 -15.30 12.85 -5.94
N LEU A 532 -15.22 12.22 -4.77
CA LEU A 532 -16.05 11.06 -4.39
C LEU A 532 -17.27 11.40 -3.51
N ALA A 533 -17.31 12.62 -3.00
CA ALA A 533 -18.36 13.10 -2.10
C ALA A 533 -19.34 14.05 -2.81
N SER A 534 -20.61 14.06 -2.39
CA SER A 534 -21.67 14.89 -2.97
C SER A 534 -21.28 16.38 -3.04
N GLU A 535 -21.75 17.12 -4.03
CA GLU A 535 -21.61 18.59 -4.03
C GLU A 535 -22.36 19.23 -2.85
N ASN A 536 -23.37 18.55 -2.31
CA ASN A 536 -24.10 18.95 -1.12
C ASN A 536 -23.40 18.44 0.16
N PRO A 537 -22.93 19.32 1.06
CA PRO A 537 -22.26 18.89 2.29
C PRO A 537 -23.15 18.16 3.30
N ALA A 538 -24.47 18.28 3.16
CA ALA A 538 -25.41 17.56 4.01
C ALA A 538 -25.66 16.11 3.55
N GLU A 539 -25.25 15.76 2.32
CA GLU A 539 -25.40 14.42 1.78
C GLU A 539 -24.14 13.60 2.01
N TYR A 540 -24.25 12.59 2.85
CA TYR A 540 -23.19 11.61 3.03
C TYR A 540 -23.36 10.48 2.02
N ASN A 541 -22.59 10.52 0.93
CA ASN A 541 -22.54 9.45 -0.04
C ASN A 541 -21.79 8.23 0.53
N GLN A 542 -22.51 7.14 0.79
CA GLN A 542 -21.96 5.85 1.25
C GLN A 542 -22.12 4.74 0.20
N ASP A 543 -22.43 5.10 -1.04
CA ASP A 543 -22.64 4.15 -2.12
C ASP A 543 -21.29 3.67 -2.68
N ASP A 544 -20.81 2.55 -2.13
CA ASP A 544 -19.58 1.87 -2.57
C ASP A 544 -19.60 1.53 -4.07
N GLY A 545 -20.77 1.21 -4.64
CA GLY A 545 -20.95 0.86 -6.05
C GLY A 545 -20.72 2.07 -6.96
N ARG A 546 -21.40 3.20 -6.68
CA ARG A 546 -21.16 4.46 -7.42
C ARG A 546 -19.73 4.93 -7.28
N ILE A 547 -19.13 4.84 -6.09
CA ILE A 547 -17.73 5.25 -5.88
C ILE A 547 -16.79 4.37 -6.70
N ALA A 548 -17.00 3.05 -6.69
CA ALA A 548 -16.23 2.12 -7.51
C ALA A 548 -16.36 2.42 -9.01
N ASN A 549 -17.58 2.70 -9.49
CA ASN A 549 -17.82 3.11 -10.89
C ASN A 549 -17.07 4.39 -11.25
N GLN A 550 -17.15 5.43 -10.40
CA GLN A 550 -16.46 6.71 -10.62
C GLN A 550 -14.94 6.54 -10.68
N VAL A 551 -14.38 5.70 -9.80
CA VAL A 551 -12.94 5.37 -9.80
C VAL A 551 -12.56 4.62 -11.07
N ALA A 552 -13.35 3.65 -11.51
CA ALA A 552 -13.09 2.89 -12.73
C ALA A 552 -13.09 3.79 -13.99
N GLU A 553 -14.10 4.65 -14.14
CA GLU A 553 -14.18 5.63 -15.23
C GLU A 553 -12.98 6.57 -15.23
N ALA A 554 -12.64 7.13 -14.06
CA ALA A 554 -11.53 8.07 -13.91
C ALA A 554 -10.19 7.44 -14.32
N MET A 555 -9.95 6.20 -13.90
CA MET A 555 -8.73 5.50 -14.24
C MET A 555 -8.61 5.21 -15.72
N LEU A 556 -9.64 4.67 -16.36
CA LEU A 556 -9.57 4.38 -17.79
C LEU A 556 -9.37 5.67 -18.60
N ALA A 557 -10.05 6.76 -18.23
CA ALA A 557 -9.90 8.05 -18.90
C ALA A 557 -8.52 8.68 -18.71
N ALA A 558 -7.92 8.55 -17.52
CA ALA A 558 -6.56 9.02 -17.26
C ALA A 558 -5.52 8.26 -18.10
N PHE A 559 -5.63 6.93 -18.16
CA PHE A 559 -4.74 6.11 -18.99
C PHE A 559 -4.94 6.36 -20.49
N ALA A 560 -6.18 6.59 -20.93
CA ALA A 560 -6.47 6.85 -22.34
C ALA A 560 -5.89 8.17 -22.85
N THR A 561 -5.97 9.21 -22.02
CA THR A 561 -5.51 10.56 -22.40
C THR A 561 -4.00 10.72 -22.28
N GLY A 562 -3.36 10.05 -21.31
CA GLY A 562 -1.90 10.05 -21.11
C GLY A 562 -1.28 11.35 -20.60
N ASP A 563 -1.97 12.49 -20.79
CA ASP A 563 -1.48 13.84 -20.51
C ASP A 563 -2.07 14.46 -19.22
N CYS A 564 -3.08 13.80 -18.62
CA CYS A 564 -3.76 14.26 -17.41
C CYS A 564 -3.32 13.45 -16.18
N GLU A 565 -2.96 14.15 -15.11
CA GLU A 565 -2.78 13.56 -13.79
C GLU A 565 -4.08 13.67 -13.01
N LEU A 566 -4.64 12.54 -12.55
CA LEU A 566 -5.86 12.55 -11.75
C LEU A 566 -5.51 12.32 -10.29
N PHE A 567 -6.27 12.90 -9.37
CA PHE A 567 -6.13 12.65 -7.95
C PHE A 567 -7.48 12.33 -7.35
N ILE A 568 -7.63 11.11 -6.82
CA ILE A 568 -8.82 10.74 -6.06
C ILE A 568 -8.82 11.50 -4.75
N ASP A 569 -9.86 12.30 -4.53
CA ASP A 569 -9.87 13.28 -3.46
C ASP A 569 -10.11 12.68 -2.07
N THR A 570 -10.60 11.45 -1.99
CA THR A 570 -10.93 10.76 -0.73
C THR A 570 -10.25 9.39 -0.71
N TYR A 571 -9.03 9.35 -0.19
CA TYR A 571 -8.26 8.11 -0.08
C TYR A 571 -8.77 7.20 1.03
N VAL A 572 -8.84 7.75 2.24
CA VAL A 572 -9.38 7.12 3.45
C VAL A 572 -10.61 7.91 3.86
N ASP A 573 -11.62 7.23 4.41
CA ASP A 573 -12.84 7.85 4.92
C ASP A 573 -12.54 9.11 5.76
N VAL A 574 -13.38 10.12 5.59
CA VAL A 574 -13.42 11.30 6.47
C VAL A 574 -14.77 11.25 7.16
N ASP A 575 -14.77 10.69 8.38
CA ASP A 575 -15.97 10.39 9.17
C ASP A 575 -16.32 11.51 10.17
N ARG A 576 -15.44 12.51 10.31
CA ARG A 576 -15.59 13.66 11.22
C ARG A 576 -15.45 14.96 10.43
N GLY A 577 -16.37 15.90 10.66
CA GLY A 577 -16.34 17.26 10.08
C GLY A 577 -17.62 17.64 9.35
N TYR A 578 -17.64 18.83 8.74
CA TYR A 578 -18.80 19.38 8.01
C TYR A 578 -19.09 18.71 6.66
N PHE A 579 -18.20 17.83 6.22
CA PHE A 579 -18.25 17.23 4.90
C PHE A 579 -17.74 15.78 4.96
N PRO A 580 -18.57 14.83 5.43
CA PRO A 580 -18.21 13.42 5.49
C PRO A 580 -17.90 12.85 4.11
N ARG A 581 -16.94 11.93 4.03
CA ARG A 581 -16.48 11.35 2.76
C ARG A 581 -16.23 9.86 2.91
N HIS A 582 -16.63 9.11 1.90
CA HIS A 582 -16.42 7.67 1.78
C HIS A 582 -15.31 7.42 0.76
N GLY A 583 -14.25 6.72 1.16
CA GLY A 583 -13.00 6.61 0.42
C GLY A 583 -12.74 5.24 -0.19
N LEU A 584 -11.47 4.99 -0.52
CA LEU A 584 -11.00 3.66 -0.97
C LEU A 584 -10.76 2.73 0.24
N PHE A 585 -10.48 3.30 1.40
CA PHE A 585 -10.26 2.57 2.64
C PHE A 585 -11.08 3.16 3.79
N ASP A 586 -11.50 2.31 4.73
CA ASP A 586 -12.10 2.78 5.98
C ASP A 586 -11.05 3.39 6.94
N ARG A 587 -11.48 3.90 8.10
CA ARG A 587 -10.59 4.50 9.10
C ARG A 587 -9.63 3.51 9.80
N ARG A 588 -9.83 2.20 9.61
CA ARG A 588 -8.90 1.12 10.02
C ARG A 588 -7.98 0.70 8.88
N TYR A 589 -8.04 1.36 7.71
CA TYR A 589 -7.31 0.99 6.50
C TYR A 589 -7.72 -0.38 5.95
N ASN A 590 -8.99 -0.75 6.11
CA ASN A 590 -9.58 -1.92 5.46
C ASN A 590 -10.04 -1.54 4.04
N PRO A 591 -9.73 -2.36 3.02
CA PRO A 591 -10.07 -2.07 1.63
C PRO A 591 -11.59 -2.05 1.42
N ARG A 592 -12.09 -1.01 0.73
CA ARG A 592 -13.47 -0.93 0.21
C ARG A 592 -13.54 -1.40 -1.24
N PRO A 593 -14.72 -1.69 -1.82
CA PRO A 593 -14.87 -2.10 -3.23
C PRO A 593 -14.05 -1.26 -4.23
N ALA A 594 -14.05 0.07 -4.07
CA ALA A 594 -13.28 0.97 -4.92
C ALA A 594 -11.75 0.75 -4.87
N SER A 595 -11.20 0.26 -3.75
CA SER A 595 -9.77 -0.09 -3.65
C SER A 595 -9.41 -1.30 -4.48
N PHE A 596 -10.27 -2.33 -4.54
CA PHE A 596 -10.06 -3.50 -5.38
C PHE A 596 -10.13 -3.12 -6.86
N VAL A 597 -11.14 -2.31 -7.23
CA VAL A 597 -11.27 -1.77 -8.58
C VAL A 597 -10.02 -0.99 -8.98
N TYR A 598 -9.57 -0.08 -8.11
CA TYR A 598 -8.34 0.67 -8.36
C TYR A 598 -7.14 -0.26 -8.57
N ARG A 599 -6.93 -1.20 -7.64
CA ARG A 599 -5.77 -2.08 -7.64
C ARG A 599 -5.67 -2.94 -8.91
N TYR A 600 -6.77 -3.59 -9.29
CA TYR A 600 -6.77 -4.49 -10.44
C TYR A 600 -6.84 -3.76 -11.77
N LEU A 601 -7.59 -2.65 -11.84
CA LEU A 601 -7.62 -1.85 -13.07
C LEU A 601 -6.26 -1.20 -13.35
N GLN A 602 -5.56 -0.72 -12.32
CA GLN A 602 -4.18 -0.23 -12.46
C GLN A 602 -3.23 -1.36 -12.89
N GLY A 603 -3.38 -2.54 -12.31
CA GLY A 603 -2.65 -3.75 -12.70
C GLY A 603 -2.76 -4.07 -14.18
N TRP A 604 -3.99 -4.04 -14.70
CA TRP A 604 -4.26 -4.32 -16.11
C TRP A 604 -3.78 -3.19 -17.03
N LEU A 605 -4.10 -1.93 -16.71
CA LEU A 605 -3.76 -0.76 -17.53
C LEU A 605 -2.25 -0.49 -17.58
N GLY A 606 -1.55 -0.64 -16.45
CA GLY A 606 -0.14 -0.29 -16.33
C GLY A 606 0.83 -1.23 -17.07
N VAL A 607 0.33 -2.36 -17.60
CA VAL A 607 1.11 -3.31 -18.41
C VAL A 607 0.74 -3.31 -19.90
N LEU A 608 -0.22 -2.48 -20.31
CA LEU A 608 -0.59 -2.36 -21.73
C LEU A 608 0.56 -1.75 -22.53
N ALA A 609 0.74 -2.22 -23.77
CA ALA A 609 1.77 -1.73 -24.67
C ALA A 609 1.46 -0.35 -25.28
N SER A 610 0.17 0.01 -25.34
CA SER A 610 -0.34 1.28 -25.83
C SER A 610 -1.47 1.77 -24.93
N PRO A 611 -1.69 3.10 -24.82
CA PRO A 611 -2.87 3.66 -24.17
C PRO A 611 -4.17 3.11 -24.77
N PRO A 612 -5.24 2.96 -23.96
CA PRO A 612 -6.57 2.69 -24.47
C PRO A 612 -7.12 3.91 -25.22
N GLU A 613 -7.88 3.67 -26.28
CA GLU A 613 -8.67 4.69 -26.97
C GLU A 613 -10.12 4.57 -26.52
N LEU A 614 -10.68 5.63 -25.93
CA LEU A 614 -12.07 5.62 -25.49
C LEU A 614 -13.03 5.74 -26.69
N GLY A 615 -14.07 4.91 -26.66
CA GLY A 615 -15.25 5.02 -27.49
C GLY A 615 -16.43 5.62 -26.73
N MET A 616 -17.64 5.29 -27.16
CA MET A 616 -18.88 5.77 -26.54
C MET A 616 -19.13 5.13 -25.17
N LEU A 617 -19.61 5.95 -24.24
CA LEU A 617 -20.32 5.54 -23.03
C LEU A 617 -21.82 5.52 -23.33
N ARG A 618 -22.52 4.45 -22.94
CA ARG A 618 -23.96 4.28 -23.17
C ARG A 618 -24.66 3.86 -21.89
N ASP A 619 -25.80 4.46 -21.60
CA ASP A 619 -26.74 3.95 -20.60
C ASP A 619 -27.37 2.66 -21.13
N VAL A 620 -27.45 1.66 -20.26
CA VAL A 620 -28.09 0.37 -20.54
C VAL A 620 -29.00 -0.01 -19.37
N GLU A 621 -29.73 -1.10 -19.49
CA GLU A 621 -30.49 -1.61 -18.36
C GLU A 621 -29.52 -2.00 -17.22
N ASN A 622 -29.74 -1.44 -16.03
CA ASN A 622 -28.97 -1.71 -14.81
C ASN A 622 -27.51 -1.21 -14.82
N GLY A 623 -27.19 -0.18 -15.60
CA GLY A 623 -25.89 0.48 -15.52
C GLY A 623 -25.47 1.24 -16.76
N ARG A 624 -24.15 1.47 -16.87
CA ARG A 624 -23.50 2.10 -18.01
C ARG A 624 -22.43 1.20 -18.60
N VAL A 625 -22.22 1.29 -19.91
CA VAL A 625 -21.20 0.54 -20.64
C VAL A 625 -20.34 1.48 -21.48
N GLY A 626 -19.05 1.54 -21.16
CA GLY A 626 -18.07 2.34 -21.89
C GLY A 626 -17.20 1.49 -22.80
N SER A 627 -17.25 1.72 -24.10
CA SER A 627 -16.47 0.99 -25.11
C SER A 627 -15.06 1.54 -25.27
N PHE A 628 -14.05 0.71 -25.47
CA PHE A 628 -12.68 1.16 -25.73
C PHE A 628 -11.90 0.19 -26.62
N THR A 629 -10.77 0.65 -27.17
CA THR A 629 -9.84 -0.18 -27.96
C THR A 629 -8.42 -0.09 -27.41
N VAL A 630 -7.66 -1.20 -27.48
CA VAL A 630 -6.23 -1.25 -27.17
C VAL A 630 -5.55 -2.05 -28.28
N GLY A 631 -4.96 -1.35 -29.25
CA GLY A 631 -4.46 -1.99 -30.48
C GLY A 631 -5.58 -2.75 -31.20
N GLU A 632 -5.43 -4.07 -31.35
CA GLU A 632 -6.43 -4.95 -31.96
C GLU A 632 -7.48 -5.49 -30.98
N THR A 633 -7.33 -5.21 -29.69
CA THR A 633 -8.27 -5.65 -28.65
C THR A 633 -9.41 -4.65 -28.55
N ARG A 634 -10.64 -5.16 -28.58
CA ARG A 634 -11.84 -4.39 -28.22
C ARG A 634 -12.24 -4.73 -26.81
N GLY A 635 -12.67 -3.74 -26.05
CA GLY A 635 -13.18 -3.97 -24.72
C GLY A 635 -14.32 -3.04 -24.35
N CYS A 636 -14.94 -3.35 -23.22
CA CYS A 636 -15.81 -2.41 -22.54
C CYS A 636 -15.64 -2.48 -21.03
N LEU A 637 -15.79 -1.32 -20.40
CA LEU A 637 -15.97 -1.17 -18.97
C LEU A 637 -17.46 -1.24 -18.65
N LEU A 638 -17.84 -2.17 -17.79
CA LEU A 638 -19.18 -2.35 -17.26
C LEU A 638 -19.29 -1.63 -15.93
N LEU A 639 -20.30 -0.79 -15.78
CA LEU A 639 -20.53 0.07 -14.60
C LEU A 639 -21.95 -0.21 -14.08
N PRO A 640 -22.15 -1.23 -13.21
CA PRO A 640 -23.47 -1.59 -12.71
C PRO A 640 -24.10 -0.50 -11.85
N ASP A 641 -25.42 -0.32 -11.95
CA ASP A 641 -26.20 0.48 -10.99
C ASP A 641 -26.44 -0.36 -9.72
N GLY A 642 -26.27 0.23 -8.54
CA GLY A 642 -26.34 -0.49 -7.26
C GLY A 642 -27.75 -1.02 -6.92
N GLU A 643 -27.80 -2.29 -6.50
CA GLU A 643 -28.74 -2.99 -5.57
C GLU A 643 -29.28 -4.36 -6.06
N ALA A 644 -29.24 -4.68 -7.35
CA ALA A 644 -29.59 -6.02 -7.84
C ALA A 644 -28.57 -6.54 -8.86
N ALA A 645 -28.17 -7.80 -8.71
CA ALA A 645 -27.31 -8.51 -9.65
C ALA A 645 -28.08 -8.84 -10.95
N ALA A 646 -28.35 -7.82 -11.75
CA ALA A 646 -28.92 -7.98 -13.07
C ALA A 646 -27.80 -7.97 -14.12
N PRO A 647 -27.87 -8.82 -15.16
CA PRO A 647 -26.87 -8.82 -16.21
C PRO A 647 -26.93 -7.52 -17.00
N LEU A 648 -25.77 -6.87 -17.18
CA LEU A 648 -25.67 -5.73 -18.09
C LEU A 648 -25.76 -6.24 -19.53
N VAL A 649 -26.64 -5.61 -20.30
CA VAL A 649 -26.79 -5.86 -21.73
C VAL A 649 -25.72 -5.05 -22.46
N LEU A 650 -24.89 -5.73 -23.25
CA LEU A 650 -23.86 -5.08 -24.06
C LEU A 650 -24.50 -4.38 -25.26
N PRO A 651 -24.10 -3.13 -25.58
CA PRO A 651 -24.65 -2.41 -26.71
C PRO A 651 -24.37 -3.09 -28.05
N ALA A 652 -25.35 -3.05 -28.97
CA ALA A 652 -25.20 -3.60 -30.31
C ALA A 652 -24.01 -2.97 -31.06
N GLY A 653 -23.29 -3.80 -31.82
CA GLY A 653 -22.16 -3.39 -32.68
C GLY A 653 -20.80 -3.28 -31.96
N LEU A 654 -20.75 -3.47 -30.64
CA LEU A 654 -19.50 -3.49 -29.87
C LEU A 654 -18.63 -4.70 -30.23
N PHE A 655 -19.25 -5.88 -30.17
CA PHE A 655 -18.69 -7.16 -30.60
C PHE A 655 -19.55 -7.74 -31.73
N SER A 656 -18.97 -8.61 -32.57
CA SER A 656 -19.75 -9.36 -33.56
C SER A 656 -20.47 -10.52 -32.86
N LYS A 657 -21.66 -10.88 -33.36
CA LYS A 657 -22.40 -12.05 -32.87
C LYS A 657 -21.53 -13.31 -33.03
N GLY A 658 -21.38 -14.08 -31.96
CA GLY A 658 -20.55 -15.29 -31.96
C GLY A 658 -19.05 -15.04 -31.81
N THR A 659 -18.64 -13.85 -31.33
CA THR A 659 -17.24 -13.60 -30.93
C THR A 659 -16.79 -14.69 -29.95
N THR A 660 -15.74 -15.42 -30.31
CA THR A 660 -15.14 -16.45 -29.44
C THR A 660 -13.87 -15.90 -28.76
N GLY A 661 -13.58 -16.35 -27.54
CA GLY A 661 -12.40 -15.94 -26.79
C GLY A 661 -12.47 -14.54 -26.14
N ALA A 662 -13.65 -14.11 -25.70
CA ALA A 662 -13.74 -12.95 -24.80
C ALA A 662 -13.43 -13.38 -23.36
N SER A 663 -12.91 -12.45 -22.57
CA SER A 663 -12.67 -12.66 -21.13
C SER A 663 -13.38 -11.58 -20.33
N LEU A 664 -14.04 -12.00 -19.26
CA LEU A 664 -14.56 -11.14 -18.21
C LEU A 664 -13.50 -11.00 -17.12
N ILE A 665 -13.18 -9.77 -16.75
CA ILE A 665 -12.33 -9.44 -15.60
C ILE A 665 -13.22 -8.78 -14.56
N ASP A 666 -13.50 -9.50 -13.47
CA ASP A 666 -14.20 -8.94 -12.31
C ASP A 666 -13.23 -8.10 -11.49
N LEU A 667 -13.39 -6.77 -11.46
CA LEU A 667 -12.45 -5.89 -10.76
C LEU A 667 -12.65 -5.86 -9.24
N SER A 668 -13.66 -6.52 -8.67
CA SER A 668 -13.75 -6.71 -7.21
C SER A 668 -12.76 -7.76 -6.69
N SER A 669 -12.42 -8.73 -7.54
CA SER A 669 -11.53 -9.84 -7.22
C SER A 669 -10.28 -9.87 -8.09
N GLY A 670 -10.28 -9.14 -9.20
CA GLY A 670 -9.27 -9.23 -10.25
C GLY A 670 -9.33 -10.55 -11.02
N SER A 671 -10.33 -11.41 -10.78
CA SER A 671 -10.41 -12.71 -11.42
C SER A 671 -10.71 -12.59 -12.91
N ILE A 672 -10.11 -13.48 -13.70
CA ILE A 672 -10.27 -13.57 -15.14
C ILE A 672 -11.05 -14.85 -15.43
N VAL A 673 -12.16 -14.72 -16.14
CA VAL A 673 -13.04 -15.82 -16.53
C VAL A 673 -13.28 -15.74 -18.03
N ASP A 674 -13.18 -16.88 -18.72
CA ASP A 674 -13.57 -16.97 -20.13
C ASP A 674 -15.07 -16.72 -20.26
N ALA A 675 -15.46 -15.87 -21.19
CA ALA A 675 -16.85 -15.48 -21.43
C ALA A 675 -17.17 -15.51 -22.93
N GLY A 676 -18.34 -16.01 -23.29
CA GLY A 676 -18.89 -15.88 -24.64
C GLY A 676 -19.70 -14.59 -24.79
N VAL A 677 -19.87 -14.12 -26.03
CA VAL A 677 -20.83 -13.05 -26.37
C VAL A 677 -21.98 -13.63 -27.19
N SER A 678 -23.17 -13.68 -26.60
CA SER A 678 -24.40 -14.21 -27.21
C SER A 678 -25.32 -13.06 -27.65
N ALA A 679 -26.25 -13.31 -28.57
CA ALA A 679 -27.18 -12.29 -29.06
C ALA A 679 -28.57 -12.48 -28.46
N ALA A 680 -29.18 -11.39 -27.99
CA ALA A 680 -30.57 -11.32 -27.63
C ALA A 680 -31.47 -11.13 -28.87
N GLY A 681 -32.76 -11.45 -28.73
CA GLY A 681 -33.74 -11.35 -29.82
C GLY A 681 -34.01 -9.94 -30.34
N ASP A 682 -33.59 -8.91 -29.61
CA ASP A 682 -33.72 -7.48 -29.93
C ASP A 682 -32.47 -6.87 -30.59
N GLY A 683 -31.43 -7.68 -30.83
CA GLY A 683 -30.16 -7.25 -31.44
C GLY A 683 -29.10 -6.76 -30.44
N SER A 684 -29.41 -6.73 -29.15
CA SER A 684 -28.41 -6.52 -28.10
C SER A 684 -27.56 -7.78 -27.85
N LEU A 685 -26.43 -7.64 -27.15
CA LEU A 685 -25.53 -8.75 -26.84
C LEU A 685 -25.50 -9.03 -25.33
N GLY A 686 -25.48 -10.31 -24.95
CA GLY A 686 -25.31 -10.77 -23.57
C GLY A 686 -23.97 -11.48 -23.40
N LEU A 687 -23.53 -11.58 -22.14
CA LEU A 687 -22.41 -12.44 -21.76
C LEU A 687 -22.92 -13.86 -21.48
N ASP A 688 -22.12 -14.86 -21.82
CA ASP A 688 -22.41 -16.27 -21.52
C ASP A 688 -21.26 -16.91 -20.72
N PRO A 689 -21.50 -17.30 -19.45
CA PRO A 689 -22.73 -17.10 -18.70
C PRO A 689 -22.95 -15.62 -18.33
N PRO A 690 -24.21 -15.15 -18.15
CA PRO A 690 -24.49 -13.78 -17.76
C PRO A 690 -23.99 -13.52 -16.32
N PRO A 691 -23.04 -12.60 -16.11
CA PRO A 691 -22.49 -12.35 -14.78
C PRO A 691 -23.46 -11.51 -13.95
N ALA A 692 -23.63 -11.94 -12.70
CA ALA A 692 -24.25 -11.18 -11.62
C ALA A 692 -23.28 -10.07 -11.16
N LEU A 693 -23.22 -8.95 -11.89
CA LEU A 693 -22.24 -7.89 -11.61
C LEU A 693 -22.75 -6.94 -10.53
N GLN A 694 -21.95 -6.80 -9.45
CA GLN A 694 -22.17 -5.83 -8.38
C GLN A 694 -21.04 -4.79 -8.29
N SER A 695 -20.02 -4.92 -9.15
CA SER A 695 -18.81 -4.11 -9.15
C SER A 695 -18.40 -3.85 -10.61
N PRO A 696 -17.70 -2.73 -10.88
CA PRO A 696 -17.05 -2.50 -12.17
C PRO A 696 -16.31 -3.73 -12.69
N SER A 697 -16.43 -3.99 -13.99
CA SER A 697 -15.80 -5.14 -14.64
C SER A 697 -15.37 -4.81 -16.06
N LEU A 698 -14.38 -5.53 -16.59
CA LEU A 698 -13.97 -5.40 -17.99
C LEU A 698 -14.42 -6.61 -18.78
N VAL A 699 -14.89 -6.39 -20.01
CA VAL A 699 -14.97 -7.45 -21.03
C VAL A 699 -13.97 -7.10 -22.11
N ILE A 700 -13.10 -8.04 -22.45
CA ILE A 700 -12.08 -7.87 -23.49
C ILE A 700 -12.17 -9.01 -24.51
N ALA A 701 -12.10 -8.68 -25.80
CA ALA A 701 -12.06 -9.65 -26.88
C ALA A 701 -11.04 -9.24 -27.93
N ARG A 702 -10.28 -10.21 -28.45
CA ARG A 702 -9.41 -9.97 -29.60
C ARG A 702 -10.24 -9.94 -30.87
N ARG A 703 -9.90 -9.04 -31.79
CA ARG A 703 -10.50 -9.04 -33.12
C ARG A 703 -10.12 -10.35 -33.83
N GLU A 704 -11.11 -11.20 -34.12
CA GLU A 704 -10.88 -12.28 -35.08
C GLU A 704 -10.54 -11.62 -36.43
N SER A 705 -9.36 -11.95 -36.96
CA SER A 705 -9.01 -11.63 -38.33
C SER A 705 -9.94 -12.44 -39.23
N HIS A 706 -11.04 -11.84 -39.65
CA HIS A 706 -11.91 -12.39 -40.69
C HIS A 706 -11.17 -12.51 -42.02
#